data_AF-A0A2K9HEC2-F1
#
_entry.id   AF-A0A2K9HEC2-F1
#
_cell.length_a   1.000
_cell.length_b   1.000
_cell.length_c   1.000
_cell.angle_alpha   90.00
_cell.angle_beta   90.00
_cell.angle_gamma   90.00
#
_symmetry.space_group_name_H-M   'P 1'
#
loop_
_entity.id
_entity.type
_entity.pdbx_description
1 polymer ?
#
loop_
_entity_poly.entity_id
_entity_poly.type
_entity_poly.pdbx_seq_one_letter_code
_entity_poly.pdbx_strand_id
1 'polypeptide(L)'
;MKQIDTLLIDLLMDLLANDENSGTCGPDLRWLFTDNGVLVITGKGKMNDYLYRNRLPWYKYDIKRIIIGDGATTIGEAAFKDCSNLTSVTIPNSVTTIGRHAFDECSALTSVTIPNSVTEIGGYAFHNCRELTSVTIPNSVTEIRYDAFAHCSALTSVTIPNSVTEIGDNAFILCSALTSVTIGNSVTEIGDGAFYNCSALTSVTIPNSVTEIGGNAFAGCSALTSVTIPNSVTTIREEALAYCSALTSVTIPNSVTTIGWRAFSGCSALTSVTIPNSVTTIGSGAFSDCYALTSVTIGNSVTTIGEDAFWYCSSLTSVTIGNSVMAILDSAFADCSELTSVTIPNSVTTIGKDAFRDCSALTSVTIPNSVTTIEGEAFKSCSSLTSVTIPNSVTEIGDGAFKNCSALTSVTIPNSVTTIGKEAFRDCSALTSVTIPNSVTTIGGLAFRDCSTLTSVTIPNSVTTIGNDAFSYCSALTSVNIPNSITTIGSGAFSGCSALTSVTIPNSVTTIGGLAFSNCSSLTSVTIPNSVTTIGGSAFSGCSALTSVNIPNSVTTTGGSAFSGCSALTSVNIPNSVTKIDNHTFEYCSALTSINIPNSVTAIEEDAFRDCTNLQKVNIGNSVKIIEMSAFNNCTSITQISSEAVVPPTCDSDVFDGINKSKCKLIVPKNSLDAYKQADQWKDFLLIEGSTTGITNTVYNNSGLADVYTIDGTKRLSKASTDEINALPKGVYIVNGKKIIIK
;
A
#
# COMPACT_ATOMS: atom_id res chain seq x y z
N MET A 1 -76.82 12.37 -9.80
CA MET A 1 -76.12 11.31 -9.05
C MET A 1 -75.19 11.93 -8.00
N LYS A 2 -74.13 12.67 -8.35
CA LYS A 2 -73.22 13.29 -7.34
C LYS A 2 -73.89 14.11 -6.22
N GLN A 3 -74.85 14.98 -6.54
CA GLN A 3 -75.58 15.77 -5.54
C GLN A 3 -76.45 14.92 -4.59
N ILE A 4 -76.89 13.74 -5.03
CA ILE A 4 -77.67 12.80 -4.21
C ILE A 4 -76.73 12.08 -3.25
N ASP A 5 -75.51 11.72 -3.68
CA ASP A 5 -74.51 11.07 -2.83
C ASP A 5 -74.01 12.00 -1.71
N THR A 6 -73.80 13.30 -1.98
CA THR A 6 -73.42 14.29 -0.94
C THR A 6 -74.53 14.48 0.09
N LEU A 7 -75.78 14.61 -0.36
CA LEU A 7 -76.95 14.72 0.53
C LEU A 7 -77.16 13.45 1.37
N LEU A 8 -76.88 12.27 0.80
CA LEU A 8 -76.93 11.01 1.53
C LEU A 8 -75.83 10.92 2.61
N ILE A 9 -74.62 11.39 2.29
CA ILE A 9 -73.48 11.41 3.22
C ILE A 9 -73.72 12.37 4.38
N ASP A 10 -74.22 13.58 4.11
CA ASP A 10 -74.54 14.56 5.16
C ASP A 10 -75.71 14.07 6.04
N LEU A 11 -76.72 13.45 5.44
CA LEU A 11 -77.82 12.83 6.20
C LEU A 11 -77.34 11.65 7.06
N LEU A 12 -76.42 10.82 6.54
CA LEU A 12 -75.80 9.72 7.28
C LEU A 12 -74.94 10.23 8.44
N MET A 13 -74.22 11.33 8.22
CA MET A 13 -73.44 12.02 9.25
C MET A 13 -74.32 12.46 10.42
N ASP A 14 -75.41 13.18 10.13
CA ASP A 14 -76.31 13.68 11.18
C ASP A 14 -77.05 12.54 11.91
N LEU A 15 -77.23 11.37 11.29
CA LEU A 15 -77.88 10.22 11.90
C LEU A 15 -76.96 9.36 12.80
N LEU A 16 -75.66 9.32 12.49
CA LEU A 16 -74.68 8.42 13.14
C LEU A 16 -73.68 9.14 14.06
N ALA A 17 -73.64 10.48 14.01
CA ALA A 17 -72.71 11.28 14.80
C ALA A 17 -73.06 11.28 16.30
N ASN A 18 -72.02 11.11 17.11
CA ASN A 18 -72.02 11.40 18.55
C ASN A 18 -70.69 12.06 18.94
N ASP A 19 -70.57 12.48 20.20
CA ASP A 19 -69.41 13.22 20.72
C ASP A 19 -68.10 12.41 20.67
N GLU A 20 -68.16 11.08 20.58
CA GLU A 20 -66.97 10.24 20.52
C GLU A 20 -66.48 10.05 19.09
N ASN A 21 -67.38 9.76 18.14
CA ASN A 21 -67.06 9.33 16.77
C ASN A 21 -67.14 10.42 15.70
N SER A 22 -67.34 11.68 16.08
CA SER A 22 -67.46 12.80 15.14
C SER A 22 -66.81 14.09 15.66
N GLY A 23 -66.59 15.06 14.79
CA GLY A 23 -66.04 16.37 15.18
C GLY A 23 -65.73 17.27 13.99
N THR A 24 -64.87 18.27 14.19
CA THR A 24 -64.41 19.18 13.13
C THR A 24 -62.96 18.93 12.73
N CYS A 25 -62.63 19.19 11.47
CA CYS A 25 -61.26 19.09 10.93
C CYS A 25 -60.88 20.32 10.07
N GLY A 26 -61.61 21.42 10.27
CA GLY A 26 -61.46 22.72 9.63
C GLY A 26 -62.59 23.64 10.11
N PRO A 27 -62.60 24.93 9.75
CA PRO A 27 -63.65 25.87 10.17
C PRO A 27 -65.06 25.38 9.80
N ASP A 28 -65.22 24.85 8.58
CA ASP A 28 -66.50 24.36 8.05
C ASP A 28 -66.40 22.90 7.54
N LEU A 29 -65.41 22.14 8.01
CA LEU A 29 -65.25 20.71 7.73
C LEU A 29 -65.54 19.87 8.96
N ARG A 30 -66.31 18.80 8.77
CA ARG A 30 -66.71 17.83 9.80
C ARG A 30 -66.21 16.44 9.43
N TRP A 31 -65.93 15.61 10.44
CA TRP A 31 -65.56 14.22 10.25
C TRP A 31 -66.48 13.29 11.04
N LEU A 32 -66.66 12.06 10.55
CA LEU A 32 -67.36 10.96 11.21
C LEU A 32 -66.56 9.67 10.99
N PHE A 33 -66.32 8.93 12.07
CA PHE A 33 -65.78 7.57 12.02
C PHE A 33 -66.90 6.55 12.23
N THR A 34 -66.93 5.53 11.40
CA THR A 34 -67.93 4.45 11.45
C THR A 34 -67.34 3.17 12.03
N ASP A 35 -68.17 2.32 12.64
CA ASP A 35 -67.74 1.05 13.25
C ASP A 35 -67.06 0.08 12.26
N ASN A 36 -67.30 0.25 10.95
CA ASN A 36 -66.66 -0.53 9.90
C ASN A 36 -65.25 -0.01 9.51
N GLY A 37 -64.71 0.97 10.23
CA GLY A 37 -63.36 1.52 9.98
C GLY A 37 -63.30 2.57 8.87
N VAL A 38 -64.44 3.19 8.51
CA VAL A 38 -64.49 4.24 7.49
C VAL A 38 -64.50 5.62 8.15
N LEU A 39 -63.54 6.47 7.79
CA LEU A 39 -63.49 7.89 8.12
C LEU A 39 -64.09 8.72 6.98
N VAL A 40 -65.17 9.44 7.24
CA VAL A 40 -65.86 10.30 6.29
C VAL A 40 -65.60 11.76 6.67
N ILE A 41 -65.24 12.59 5.69
CA ILE A 41 -65.03 14.04 5.86
C ILE A 41 -65.98 14.78 4.92
N THR A 42 -66.76 15.71 5.45
CA THR A 42 -67.72 16.53 4.68
C THR A 42 -67.68 17.99 5.11
N GLY A 43 -68.45 18.86 4.45
CA GLY A 43 -68.43 20.30 4.66
C GLY A 43 -67.62 21.02 3.58
N LYS A 44 -67.22 22.27 3.84
CA LYS A 44 -66.54 23.12 2.85
C LYS A 44 -65.23 23.71 3.36
N GLY A 45 -64.25 23.88 2.48
CA GLY A 45 -63.03 24.63 2.77
C GLY A 45 -61.82 23.77 3.11
N LYS A 46 -60.84 24.37 3.79
CA LYS A 46 -59.52 23.78 4.04
C LYS A 46 -59.53 22.86 5.25
N MET A 47 -58.86 21.72 5.12
CA MET A 47 -58.53 20.85 6.26
C MET A 47 -57.38 21.49 7.07
N ASN A 48 -57.41 21.33 8.40
CA ASN A 48 -56.35 21.79 9.28
C ASN A 48 -55.05 20.97 9.08
N ASP A 49 -53.92 21.57 9.44
CA ASP A 49 -52.63 20.89 9.51
C ASP A 49 -52.42 20.26 10.90
N TYR A 50 -51.77 19.10 10.94
CA TYR A 50 -51.70 18.25 12.13
C TYR A 50 -50.25 17.84 12.49
N LEU A 51 -49.39 18.84 12.71
CA LEU A 51 -47.97 18.65 13.04
C LEU A 51 -47.68 17.78 14.28
N TYR A 52 -48.67 17.57 15.16
CA TYR A 52 -48.52 16.77 16.37
C TYR A 52 -49.62 15.70 16.45
N ARG A 53 -49.24 14.45 16.71
CA ARG A 53 -50.15 13.29 16.70
C ARG A 53 -51.32 13.42 17.67
N ASN A 54 -51.11 14.05 18.82
CA ASN A 54 -52.17 14.27 19.82
C ASN A 54 -53.21 15.34 19.42
N ARG A 55 -53.01 16.04 18.29
CA ARG A 55 -53.95 17.01 17.73
C ARG A 55 -54.78 16.45 16.57
N LEU A 56 -54.46 15.25 16.09
CA LEU A 56 -55.23 14.55 15.06
C LEU A 56 -56.59 14.12 15.66
N PRO A 57 -57.74 14.51 15.10
CA PRO A 57 -59.04 14.18 15.67
C PRO A 57 -59.30 12.67 15.73
N TRP A 58 -58.69 11.92 14.81
CA TRP A 58 -58.88 10.48 14.65
C TRP A 58 -57.66 9.64 15.07
N TYR A 59 -56.73 10.18 15.85
CA TYR A 59 -55.48 9.49 16.23
C TYR A 59 -55.67 8.12 16.91
N LYS A 60 -56.83 7.90 17.54
CA LYS A 60 -57.19 6.68 18.29
C LYS A 60 -57.92 5.63 17.43
N TYR A 61 -58.27 5.95 16.19
CA TYR A 61 -59.09 5.09 15.34
C TYR A 61 -58.25 4.23 14.41
N ASP A 62 -58.70 2.99 14.24
CA ASP A 62 -58.18 2.07 13.23
C ASP A 62 -58.86 2.34 11.88
N ILE A 63 -58.28 3.26 11.09
CA ILE A 63 -58.86 3.71 9.82
C ILE A 63 -58.50 2.73 8.70
N LYS A 64 -59.52 2.13 8.08
CA LYS A 64 -59.39 1.21 6.94
C LYS A 64 -59.69 1.85 5.60
N ARG A 65 -60.54 2.88 5.58
CA ARG A 65 -60.96 3.61 4.38
C ARG A 65 -61.24 5.07 4.70
N ILE A 66 -60.86 5.97 3.81
CA ILE A 66 -61.18 7.41 3.91
C ILE A 66 -62.06 7.85 2.75
N ILE A 67 -63.10 8.65 3.04
CA ILE A 67 -63.96 9.28 2.05
C ILE A 67 -63.96 10.79 2.31
N ILE A 68 -63.37 11.57 1.40
CA ILE A 68 -63.39 13.04 1.46
C ILE A 68 -64.50 13.54 0.52
N GLY A 69 -65.41 14.36 1.04
CA GLY A 69 -66.53 14.92 0.31
C GLY A 69 -66.17 16.15 -0.53
N ASP A 70 -66.95 16.40 -1.58
CA ASP A 70 -66.74 17.39 -2.66
C ASP A 70 -66.60 18.87 -2.22
N GLY A 71 -66.63 19.20 -0.93
CA GLY A 71 -66.42 20.57 -0.45
C GLY A 71 -65.03 20.81 0.16
N ALA A 72 -64.27 19.76 0.48
CA ALA A 72 -62.90 19.92 0.99
C ALA A 72 -61.96 20.42 -0.12
N THR A 73 -61.19 21.48 0.14
CA THR A 73 -60.28 22.08 -0.84
C THR A 73 -58.82 21.71 -0.65
N THR A 74 -58.43 21.23 0.54
CA THR A 74 -57.07 20.76 0.83
C THR A 74 -57.11 19.51 1.70
N ILE A 75 -56.08 18.69 1.60
CA ILE A 75 -55.72 17.71 2.62
C ILE A 75 -54.58 18.32 3.44
N GLY A 76 -54.77 18.46 4.74
CA GLY A 76 -53.81 19.13 5.61
C GLY A 76 -52.52 18.32 5.82
N GLU A 77 -51.47 19.01 6.25
CA GLU A 77 -50.20 18.38 6.60
C GLU A 77 -50.39 17.32 7.69
N ALA A 78 -49.81 16.14 7.49
CA ALA A 78 -49.89 14.97 8.36
C ALA A 78 -51.33 14.48 8.70
N ALA A 79 -52.34 14.87 7.91
CA ALA A 79 -53.74 14.58 8.22
C ALA A 79 -54.05 13.08 8.36
N PHE A 80 -53.42 12.22 7.57
CA PHE A 80 -53.61 10.77 7.62
C PHE A 80 -52.30 10.02 7.83
N LYS A 81 -51.29 10.70 8.41
CA LYS A 81 -50.03 10.07 8.78
C LYS A 81 -50.26 8.89 9.74
N ASP A 82 -49.48 7.84 9.57
CA ASP A 82 -49.50 6.59 10.36
C ASP A 82 -50.84 5.82 10.31
N CYS A 83 -51.69 6.06 9.31
CA CYS A 83 -52.89 5.25 9.07
C CYS A 83 -52.52 3.90 8.43
N SER A 84 -51.76 3.09 9.16
CA SER A 84 -51.13 1.85 8.67
C SER A 84 -52.09 0.79 8.12
N ASN A 85 -53.36 0.78 8.55
CA ASN A 85 -54.40 -0.13 8.04
C ASN A 85 -55.27 0.48 6.93
N LEU A 86 -54.95 1.70 6.45
CA LEU A 86 -55.69 2.38 5.39
C LEU A 86 -55.47 1.65 4.07
N THR A 87 -56.53 1.07 3.52
CA THR A 87 -56.47 0.31 2.24
C THR A 87 -56.90 1.14 1.04
N SER A 88 -57.73 2.18 1.22
CA SER A 88 -58.23 3.04 0.15
C SER A 88 -58.64 4.43 0.63
N VAL A 89 -58.42 5.44 -0.21
CA VAL A 89 -58.86 6.82 -0.01
C VAL A 89 -59.61 7.34 -1.23
N THR A 90 -60.71 8.06 -1.01
CA THR A 90 -61.41 8.81 -2.06
C THR A 90 -61.11 10.29 -1.90
N ILE A 91 -60.44 10.90 -2.89
CA ILE A 91 -60.10 12.32 -2.94
C ILE A 91 -60.98 12.99 -4.02
N PRO A 92 -61.79 14.02 -3.68
CA PRO A 92 -62.70 14.65 -4.62
C PRO A 92 -62.00 15.72 -5.47
N ASN A 93 -62.60 16.06 -6.62
CA ASN A 93 -62.11 17.09 -7.55
C ASN A 93 -62.15 18.53 -6.98
N SER A 94 -62.62 18.72 -5.75
CA SER A 94 -62.53 20.00 -5.04
C SER A 94 -61.17 20.21 -4.38
N VAL A 95 -60.41 19.14 -4.14
CA VAL A 95 -59.09 19.21 -3.50
C VAL A 95 -58.04 19.70 -4.50
N THR A 96 -57.34 20.77 -4.15
CA THR A 96 -56.26 21.35 -4.98
C THR A 96 -54.86 21.06 -4.47
N THR A 97 -54.73 20.67 -3.20
CA THR A 97 -53.41 20.48 -2.55
C THR A 97 -53.46 19.27 -1.63
N ILE A 98 -52.43 18.41 -1.75
CA ILE A 98 -52.15 17.34 -0.79
C ILE A 98 -50.95 17.78 0.05
N GLY A 99 -51.16 18.03 1.34
CA GLY A 99 -50.14 18.56 2.25
C GLY A 99 -48.97 17.62 2.49
N ARG A 100 -47.91 18.17 3.10
CA ARG A 100 -46.73 17.41 3.51
C ARG A 100 -47.13 16.26 4.45
N HIS A 101 -46.50 15.09 4.34
CA HIS A 101 -46.80 13.90 5.16
C HIS A 101 -48.29 13.46 5.15
N ALA A 102 -49.13 13.92 4.22
CA ALA A 102 -50.59 13.72 4.30
C ALA A 102 -51.01 12.25 4.44
N PHE A 103 -50.33 11.32 3.77
CA PHE A 103 -50.52 9.87 3.83
C PHE A 103 -49.21 9.12 4.16
N ASP A 104 -48.29 9.78 4.88
CA ASP A 104 -47.04 9.17 5.33
C ASP A 104 -47.31 7.93 6.19
N GLU A 105 -46.53 6.85 6.00
CA GLU A 105 -46.66 5.56 6.72
C GLU A 105 -48.04 4.87 6.57
N CYS A 106 -48.81 5.20 5.52
CA CYS A 106 -50.03 4.47 5.15
C CYS A 106 -49.70 3.14 4.45
N SER A 107 -49.02 2.25 5.17
CA SER A 107 -48.37 1.07 4.60
C SER A 107 -49.30 0.08 3.89
N ALA A 108 -50.58 -0.04 4.29
CA ALA A 108 -51.56 -0.89 3.62
C ALA A 108 -52.27 -0.24 2.41
N LEU A 109 -51.92 1.00 2.04
CA LEU A 109 -52.62 1.72 0.96
C LEU A 109 -52.23 1.12 -0.39
N THR A 110 -53.19 0.52 -1.07
CA THR A 110 -52.93 -0.23 -2.33
C THR A 110 -52.99 0.63 -3.59
N SER A 111 -53.83 1.67 -3.60
CA SER A 111 -54.00 2.57 -4.73
C SER A 111 -54.49 3.94 -4.28
N VAL A 112 -54.06 4.99 -5.00
CA VAL A 112 -54.57 6.34 -4.85
C VAL A 112 -54.81 6.96 -6.22
N THR A 113 -55.99 7.54 -6.42
CA THR A 113 -56.29 8.37 -7.60
C THR A 113 -56.21 9.82 -7.17
N ILE A 114 -55.21 10.55 -7.67
CA ILE A 114 -55.05 11.98 -7.42
C ILE A 114 -55.91 12.73 -8.45
N PRO A 115 -56.89 13.55 -8.02
CA PRO A 115 -57.83 14.19 -8.94
C PRO A 115 -57.18 15.33 -9.74
N ASN A 116 -57.69 15.59 -10.95
CA ASN A 116 -57.20 16.62 -11.90
C ASN A 116 -57.24 18.07 -11.38
N SER A 117 -57.76 18.30 -10.18
CA SER A 117 -57.75 19.58 -9.50
C SER A 117 -56.48 19.80 -8.68
N VAL A 118 -55.75 18.74 -8.34
CA VAL A 118 -54.54 18.81 -7.50
C VAL A 118 -53.39 19.39 -8.31
N THR A 119 -52.82 20.50 -7.84
CA THR A 119 -51.68 21.16 -8.47
C THR A 119 -50.36 20.88 -7.75
N GLU A 120 -50.43 20.45 -6.49
CA GLU A 120 -49.26 20.25 -5.63
C GLU A 120 -49.39 18.96 -4.79
N ILE A 121 -48.32 18.15 -4.80
CA ILE A 121 -48.12 16.99 -3.93
C ILE A 121 -46.97 17.35 -2.98
N GLY A 122 -47.28 17.52 -1.69
CA GLY A 122 -46.31 17.93 -0.68
C GLY A 122 -45.22 16.88 -0.42
N GLY A 123 -44.12 17.31 0.20
CA GLY A 123 -43.03 16.41 0.56
C GLY A 123 -43.51 15.30 1.50
N TYR A 124 -42.97 14.09 1.37
CA TYR A 124 -43.43 12.90 2.11
C TYR A 124 -44.93 12.56 1.98
N ALA A 125 -45.67 13.14 1.02
CA ALA A 125 -47.14 13.00 0.99
C ALA A 125 -47.63 11.56 0.96
N PHE A 126 -46.90 10.65 0.31
CA PHE A 126 -47.16 9.20 0.24
C PHE A 126 -45.92 8.37 0.64
N HIS A 127 -45.03 8.93 1.46
CA HIS A 127 -43.85 8.22 1.94
C HIS A 127 -44.24 6.94 2.71
N ASN A 128 -43.46 5.85 2.55
CA ASN A 128 -43.70 4.54 3.18
C ASN A 128 -45.09 3.91 2.91
N CYS A 129 -45.77 4.26 1.81
CA CYS A 129 -46.95 3.56 1.33
C CYS A 129 -46.56 2.23 0.65
N ARG A 130 -46.10 1.26 1.44
CA ARG A 130 -45.39 0.05 0.97
C ARG A 130 -46.18 -0.85 0.03
N GLU A 131 -47.51 -0.93 0.20
CA GLU A 131 -48.42 -1.72 -0.65
C GLU A 131 -48.95 -0.94 -1.86
N LEU A 132 -48.54 0.32 -2.07
CA LEU A 132 -49.05 1.15 -3.16
C LEU A 132 -48.54 0.65 -4.50
N THR A 133 -49.39 -0.01 -5.29
CA THR A 133 -48.97 -0.63 -6.56
C THR A 133 -48.98 0.33 -7.74
N SER A 134 -49.80 1.38 -7.68
CA SER A 134 -49.94 2.36 -8.77
C SER A 134 -50.37 3.73 -8.25
N VAL A 135 -49.81 4.78 -8.84
CA VAL A 135 -50.27 6.16 -8.68
C VAL A 135 -50.44 6.80 -10.06
N THR A 136 -51.56 7.51 -10.26
CA THR A 136 -51.77 8.37 -11.43
C THR A 136 -51.58 9.81 -11.00
N ILE A 137 -50.53 10.47 -11.50
CA ILE A 137 -50.26 11.89 -11.27
C ILE A 137 -50.96 12.69 -12.38
N PRO A 138 -51.90 13.59 -12.06
CA PRO A 138 -52.69 14.29 -13.07
C PRO A 138 -51.91 15.44 -13.71
N ASN A 139 -52.30 15.82 -14.95
CA ASN A 139 -51.71 16.92 -15.74
C ASN A 139 -51.86 18.32 -15.09
N SER A 140 -52.48 18.43 -13.92
CA SER A 140 -52.56 19.65 -13.14
C SER A 140 -51.37 19.83 -12.19
N VAL A 141 -50.66 18.75 -11.85
CA VAL A 141 -49.50 18.79 -10.95
C VAL A 141 -48.30 19.41 -11.69
N THR A 142 -47.70 20.42 -11.07
CA THR A 142 -46.52 21.12 -11.64
C THR A 142 -45.20 20.66 -11.02
N GLU A 143 -45.23 20.14 -9.79
CA GLU A 143 -44.04 19.75 -9.03
C GLU A 143 -44.34 18.50 -8.19
N ILE A 144 -43.38 17.57 -8.15
CA ILE A 144 -43.37 16.45 -7.21
C ILE A 144 -42.30 16.78 -6.17
N ARG A 145 -42.71 17.11 -4.94
CA ARG A 145 -41.78 17.53 -3.88
C ARG A 145 -40.93 16.35 -3.36
N TYR A 146 -39.88 16.69 -2.63
CA TYR A 146 -38.93 15.75 -2.05
C TYR A 146 -39.61 14.63 -1.23
N ASP A 147 -39.12 13.40 -1.35
CA ASP A 147 -39.62 12.20 -0.68
C ASP A 147 -41.13 11.88 -0.91
N ALA A 148 -41.81 12.52 -1.87
CA ALA A 148 -43.27 12.42 -2.01
C ALA A 148 -43.81 10.99 -2.14
N PHE A 149 -43.08 10.10 -2.81
CA PHE A 149 -43.40 8.68 -3.00
C PHE A 149 -42.26 7.74 -2.55
N ALA A 150 -41.36 8.24 -1.72
CA ALA A 150 -40.25 7.48 -1.18
C ALA A 150 -40.73 6.20 -0.45
N HIS A 151 -40.00 5.10 -0.61
CA HIS A 151 -40.31 3.79 -0.03
C HIS A 151 -41.67 3.18 -0.40
N CYS A 152 -42.28 3.58 -1.53
CA CYS A 152 -43.43 2.89 -2.12
C CYS A 152 -42.98 1.57 -2.79
N SER A 153 -42.56 0.59 -1.99
CA SER A 153 -41.85 -0.60 -2.45
C SER A 153 -42.65 -1.50 -3.41
N ALA A 154 -43.97 -1.46 -3.40
CA ALA A 154 -44.83 -2.20 -4.34
C ALA A 154 -45.16 -1.45 -5.64
N LEU A 155 -44.73 -0.18 -5.78
CA LEU A 155 -45.09 0.66 -6.93
C LEU A 155 -44.43 0.12 -8.20
N THR A 156 -45.22 -0.37 -9.16
CA THR A 156 -44.67 -1.04 -10.35
C THR A 156 -44.41 -0.10 -11.52
N SER A 157 -45.14 1.02 -11.59
CA SER A 157 -45.03 2.01 -12.65
C SER A 157 -45.52 3.39 -12.20
N VAL A 158 -44.89 4.45 -12.69
CA VAL A 158 -45.37 5.83 -12.52
C VAL A 158 -45.32 6.59 -13.85
N THR A 159 -46.36 7.39 -14.11
CA THR A 159 -46.40 8.34 -15.22
C THR A 159 -46.32 9.76 -14.65
N ILE A 160 -45.24 10.46 -14.97
CA ILE A 160 -45.02 11.85 -14.61
C ILE A 160 -45.50 12.71 -15.79
N PRO A 161 -46.54 13.54 -15.62
CA PRO A 161 -47.16 14.25 -16.73
C PRO A 161 -46.30 15.40 -17.27
N ASN A 162 -46.59 15.85 -18.50
CA ASN A 162 -45.92 16.98 -19.15
C ASN A 162 -46.11 18.34 -18.43
N SER A 163 -46.98 18.41 -17.43
CA SER A 163 -47.14 19.60 -16.59
C SER A 163 -46.05 19.72 -15.52
N VAL A 164 -45.39 18.62 -15.16
CA VAL A 164 -44.35 18.61 -14.13
C VAL A 164 -43.06 19.21 -14.69
N THR A 165 -42.50 20.17 -13.97
CA THR A 165 -41.21 20.80 -14.29
C THR A 165 -40.07 20.28 -13.42
N GLU A 166 -40.37 19.79 -12.22
CA GLU A 166 -39.37 19.35 -11.24
C GLU A 166 -39.79 18.03 -10.56
N ILE A 167 -38.85 17.08 -10.51
CA ILE A 167 -38.93 15.89 -9.66
C ILE A 167 -37.94 16.11 -8.50
N GLY A 168 -38.45 16.33 -7.29
CA GLY A 168 -37.63 16.65 -6.13
C GLY A 168 -36.78 15.50 -5.61
N ASP A 169 -35.85 15.84 -4.73
CA ASP A 169 -34.90 14.89 -4.12
C ASP A 169 -35.61 13.68 -3.50
N ASN A 170 -35.08 12.49 -3.73
CA ASN A 170 -35.59 11.23 -3.20
C ASN A 170 -37.08 10.95 -3.52
N ALA A 171 -37.70 11.65 -4.48
CA ALA A 171 -39.15 11.56 -4.72
C ALA A 171 -39.68 10.13 -4.88
N PHE A 172 -38.89 9.22 -5.46
CA PHE A 172 -39.19 7.80 -5.65
C PHE A 172 -38.08 6.87 -5.12
N ILE A 173 -37.28 7.32 -4.15
CA ILE A 173 -36.22 6.48 -3.56
C ILE A 173 -36.80 5.15 -3.05
N LEU A 174 -36.07 4.05 -3.28
CA LEU A 174 -36.41 2.70 -2.80
C LEU A 174 -37.81 2.20 -3.24
N CYS A 175 -38.32 2.70 -4.37
CA CYS A 175 -39.46 2.08 -5.08
C CYS A 175 -38.99 0.82 -5.80
N SER A 176 -38.65 -0.23 -5.03
CA SER A 176 -37.90 -1.39 -5.51
C SER A 176 -38.64 -2.25 -6.55
N ALA A 177 -39.97 -2.22 -6.60
CA ALA A 177 -40.77 -2.89 -7.63
C ALA A 177 -40.96 -2.06 -8.92
N LEU A 178 -40.43 -0.82 -8.98
CA LEU A 178 -40.67 0.10 -10.09
C LEU A 178 -39.95 -0.38 -11.35
N THR A 179 -40.71 -0.90 -12.32
CA THR A 179 -40.15 -1.48 -13.56
C THR A 179 -40.03 -0.48 -14.71
N SER A 180 -40.85 0.57 -14.70
CA SER A 180 -40.91 1.59 -15.74
C SER A 180 -41.33 2.96 -15.19
N VAL A 181 -40.70 4.02 -15.71
CA VAL A 181 -41.05 5.41 -15.42
C VAL A 181 -41.25 6.14 -16.75
N THR A 182 -42.37 6.83 -16.92
CA THR A 182 -42.56 7.79 -18.01
C THR A 182 -42.36 9.19 -17.47
N ILE A 183 -41.35 9.91 -17.98
CA ILE A 183 -41.04 11.29 -17.57
C ILE A 183 -41.58 12.27 -18.61
N GLY A 184 -42.34 13.27 -18.17
CA GLY A 184 -42.92 14.30 -19.04
C GLY A 184 -41.85 15.20 -19.68
N ASN A 185 -42.11 15.65 -20.91
CA ASN A 185 -41.18 16.44 -21.73
C ASN A 185 -40.90 17.88 -21.23
N SER A 186 -41.54 18.30 -20.14
CA SER A 186 -41.32 19.61 -19.52
C SER A 186 -40.46 19.54 -18.27
N VAL A 187 -40.08 18.34 -17.82
CA VAL A 187 -39.22 18.16 -16.64
C VAL A 187 -37.84 18.72 -16.95
N THR A 188 -37.42 19.75 -16.23
CA THR A 188 -36.10 20.37 -16.40
C THR A 188 -35.07 19.84 -15.41
N GLU A 189 -35.52 19.28 -14.29
CA GLU A 189 -34.68 18.84 -13.18
C GLU A 189 -35.15 17.49 -12.61
N ILE A 190 -34.19 16.58 -12.42
CA ILE A 190 -34.33 15.33 -11.67
C ILE A 190 -33.43 15.47 -10.44
N GLY A 191 -34.04 15.61 -9.27
CA GLY A 191 -33.35 15.85 -8.00
C GLY A 191 -32.47 14.70 -7.53
N ASP A 192 -31.71 14.98 -6.48
CA ASP A 192 -30.74 14.04 -5.92
C ASP A 192 -31.46 12.80 -5.37
N GLY A 193 -30.99 11.61 -5.72
CA GLY A 193 -31.57 10.34 -5.29
C GLY A 193 -33.02 10.09 -5.76
N ALA A 194 -33.56 10.87 -6.71
CA ALA A 194 -34.96 10.81 -7.11
C ALA A 194 -35.48 9.39 -7.42
N PHE A 195 -34.67 8.53 -8.02
CA PHE A 195 -34.97 7.11 -8.31
C PHE A 195 -33.92 6.15 -7.70
N TYR A 196 -33.22 6.56 -6.65
CA TYR A 196 -32.19 5.73 -6.02
C TYR A 196 -32.75 4.39 -5.55
N ASN A 197 -32.03 3.29 -5.83
CA ASN A 197 -32.42 1.91 -5.53
C ASN A 197 -33.82 1.51 -6.05
N CYS A 198 -34.29 2.09 -7.16
CA CYS A 198 -35.36 1.52 -7.97
C CYS A 198 -34.87 0.26 -8.71
N SER A 199 -34.51 -0.78 -7.95
CA SER A 199 -33.73 -1.94 -8.44
C SER A 199 -34.40 -2.75 -9.55
N ALA A 200 -35.71 -2.70 -9.71
CA ALA A 200 -36.43 -3.34 -10.82
C ALA A 200 -36.53 -2.49 -12.10
N LEU A 201 -36.04 -1.24 -12.09
CA LEU A 201 -36.19 -0.32 -13.22
C LEU A 201 -35.33 -0.77 -14.39
N THR A 202 -35.97 -1.11 -15.51
CA THR A 202 -35.29 -1.75 -16.65
C THR A 202 -34.80 -0.78 -17.72
N SER A 203 -35.50 0.35 -17.87
CA SER A 203 -35.18 1.42 -18.82
C SER A 203 -35.75 2.75 -18.34
N VAL A 204 -35.07 3.84 -18.69
CA VAL A 204 -35.55 5.21 -18.49
C VAL A 204 -35.11 6.09 -19.66
N THR A 205 -36.05 6.91 -20.16
CA THR A 205 -35.77 7.94 -21.15
C THR A 205 -35.84 9.29 -20.45
N ILE A 206 -34.70 9.96 -20.34
CA ILE A 206 -34.61 11.30 -19.76
C ILE A 206 -35.00 12.31 -20.86
N PRO A 207 -35.97 13.21 -20.63
CA PRO A 207 -36.46 14.11 -21.68
C PRO A 207 -35.45 15.21 -22.02
N ASN A 208 -35.49 15.71 -23.26
CA ASN A 208 -34.58 16.75 -23.78
C ASN A 208 -34.70 18.13 -23.08
N SER A 209 -35.63 18.29 -22.16
CA SER A 209 -35.76 19.46 -21.30
C SER A 209 -34.82 19.40 -20.09
N VAL A 210 -34.34 18.22 -19.70
CA VAL A 210 -33.47 18.03 -18.52
C VAL A 210 -32.07 18.55 -18.81
N THR A 211 -31.60 19.50 -18.01
CA THR A 211 -30.25 20.08 -18.16
C THR A 211 -29.22 19.44 -17.24
N GLU A 212 -29.66 18.78 -16.18
CA GLU A 212 -28.82 18.17 -15.15
C GLU A 212 -29.49 16.92 -14.57
N ILE A 213 -28.69 15.87 -14.33
CA ILE A 213 -29.13 14.67 -13.61
C ILE A 213 -28.57 14.78 -12.19
N GLY A 214 -29.44 14.80 -11.18
CA GLY A 214 -29.06 14.91 -9.77
C GLY A 214 -28.10 13.82 -9.30
N GLY A 215 -27.37 14.12 -8.23
CA GLY A 215 -26.48 13.17 -7.58
C GLY A 215 -27.26 11.93 -7.15
N ASN A 216 -26.72 10.74 -7.35
CA ASN A 216 -27.39 9.46 -7.04
C ASN A 216 -28.76 9.24 -7.71
N ALA A 217 -29.20 10.07 -8.67
CA ALA A 217 -30.58 10.08 -9.16
C ALA A 217 -31.09 8.71 -9.63
N PHE A 218 -30.22 7.91 -10.27
CA PHE A 218 -30.52 6.54 -10.70
C PHE A 218 -29.59 5.50 -10.07
N ALA A 219 -28.82 5.85 -9.04
CA ALA A 219 -27.90 4.91 -8.44
C ALA A 219 -28.63 3.69 -7.87
N GLY A 220 -28.07 2.48 -8.07
CA GLY A 220 -28.66 1.23 -7.61
C GLY A 220 -29.89 0.76 -8.40
N CYS A 221 -30.21 1.38 -9.54
CA CYS A 221 -31.15 0.82 -10.51
C CYS A 221 -30.52 -0.40 -11.20
N SER A 222 -30.33 -1.48 -10.46
CA SER A 222 -29.50 -2.63 -10.86
C SER A 222 -30.05 -3.42 -12.06
N ALA A 223 -31.35 -3.35 -12.34
CA ALA A 223 -31.96 -3.90 -13.56
C ALA A 223 -31.87 -2.98 -14.79
N LEU A 224 -31.33 -1.76 -14.67
CA LEU A 224 -31.32 -0.77 -15.74
C LEU A 224 -30.37 -1.20 -16.85
N THR A 225 -30.91 -1.60 -17.99
CA THR A 225 -30.12 -2.11 -19.13
C THR A 225 -29.68 -1.03 -20.11
N SER A 226 -30.45 0.07 -20.18
CA SER A 226 -30.18 1.19 -21.07
C SER A 226 -30.67 2.51 -20.47
N VAL A 227 -29.90 3.56 -20.71
CA VAL A 227 -30.25 4.95 -20.41
C VAL A 227 -29.81 5.84 -21.56
N THR A 228 -30.69 6.74 -21.99
CA THR A 228 -30.36 7.76 -23.00
C THR A 228 -30.21 9.09 -22.30
N ILE A 229 -28.98 9.61 -22.25
CA ILE A 229 -28.69 10.95 -21.72
C ILE A 229 -28.94 11.96 -22.86
N PRO A 230 -29.86 12.93 -22.70
CA PRO A 230 -30.22 13.84 -23.78
C PRO A 230 -29.16 14.93 -24.00
N ASN A 231 -29.13 15.50 -25.21
CA ASN A 231 -28.19 16.54 -25.62
C ASN A 231 -28.35 17.88 -24.87
N SER A 232 -29.33 17.99 -23.98
CA SER A 232 -29.52 19.13 -23.07
C SER A 232 -28.69 19.01 -21.80
N VAL A 233 -28.26 17.80 -21.42
CA VAL A 233 -27.49 17.56 -20.20
C VAL A 233 -26.06 18.05 -20.38
N THR A 234 -25.61 18.92 -19.48
CA THR A 234 -24.24 19.46 -19.45
C THR A 234 -23.36 18.81 -18.38
N THR A 235 -23.98 18.34 -17.29
CA THR A 235 -23.29 17.71 -16.16
C THR A 235 -23.97 16.40 -15.78
N ILE A 236 -23.18 15.34 -15.62
CA ILE A 236 -23.60 14.10 -14.95
C ILE A 236 -23.02 14.16 -13.54
N ARG A 237 -23.88 14.35 -12.53
CA ARG A 237 -23.45 14.52 -11.14
C ARG A 237 -22.87 13.25 -10.52
N GLU A 238 -22.36 13.43 -9.31
CA GLU A 238 -21.84 12.39 -8.45
C GLU A 238 -22.79 11.19 -8.33
N GLU A 239 -22.26 9.98 -8.52
CA GLU A 239 -22.99 8.72 -8.41
C GLU A 239 -24.31 8.64 -9.21
N ALA A 240 -24.55 9.52 -10.19
CA ALA A 240 -25.85 9.66 -10.86
C ALA A 240 -26.40 8.34 -11.42
N LEU A 241 -25.52 7.45 -11.91
CA LEU A 241 -25.83 6.10 -12.39
C LEU A 241 -24.95 5.01 -11.73
N ALA A 242 -24.43 5.25 -10.53
CA ALA A 242 -23.62 4.25 -9.84
C ALA A 242 -24.42 2.95 -9.58
N TYR A 243 -23.78 1.80 -9.65
CA TYR A 243 -24.35 0.47 -9.39
C TYR A 243 -25.55 0.11 -10.27
N CYS A 244 -25.67 0.70 -11.46
CA CYS A 244 -26.55 0.19 -12.53
C CYS A 244 -25.91 -1.05 -13.17
N SER A 245 -25.86 -2.14 -12.41
CA SER A 245 -25.03 -3.32 -12.72
C SER A 245 -25.43 -4.08 -13.99
N ALA A 246 -26.67 -3.91 -14.47
CA ALA A 246 -27.14 -4.45 -15.76
C ALA A 246 -26.92 -3.51 -16.96
N LEU A 247 -26.39 -2.29 -16.76
CA LEU A 247 -26.23 -1.30 -17.83
C LEU A 247 -25.15 -1.74 -18.81
N THR A 248 -25.55 -2.11 -20.03
CA THR A 248 -24.60 -2.67 -21.02
C THR A 248 -23.91 -1.61 -21.87
N SER A 249 -24.54 -0.44 -22.01
CA SER A 249 -24.06 0.68 -22.83
C SER A 249 -24.64 1.99 -22.33
N VAL A 250 -23.85 3.06 -22.43
CA VAL A 250 -24.29 4.45 -22.23
C VAL A 250 -23.78 5.32 -23.37
N THR A 251 -24.65 6.20 -23.88
CA THR A 251 -24.24 7.27 -24.80
C THR A 251 -24.10 8.57 -24.03
N ILE A 252 -22.89 9.11 -23.96
CA ILE A 252 -22.61 10.41 -23.35
C ILE A 252 -22.64 11.47 -24.47
N PRO A 253 -23.59 12.42 -24.48
CA PRO A 253 -23.74 13.38 -25.57
C PRO A 253 -22.66 14.46 -25.55
N ASN A 254 -22.41 15.08 -26.71
CA ASN A 254 -21.43 16.18 -26.90
C ASN A 254 -21.78 17.47 -26.15
N SER A 255 -22.89 17.52 -25.41
CA SER A 255 -23.25 18.61 -24.51
C SER A 255 -22.60 18.47 -23.13
N VAL A 256 -22.21 17.24 -22.73
CA VAL A 256 -21.64 16.97 -21.42
C VAL A 256 -20.22 17.52 -21.35
N THR A 257 -19.94 18.33 -20.34
CA THR A 257 -18.62 18.88 -20.05
C THR A 257 -17.97 18.23 -18.84
N THR A 258 -18.76 17.69 -17.91
CA THR A 258 -18.28 17.10 -16.65
C THR A 258 -18.94 15.76 -16.36
N ILE A 259 -18.12 14.75 -16.04
CA ILE A 259 -18.55 13.47 -15.47
C ILE A 259 -18.13 13.47 -13.99
N GLY A 260 -19.10 13.40 -13.08
CA GLY A 260 -18.91 13.52 -11.65
C GLY A 260 -18.23 12.33 -10.98
N TRP A 261 -17.93 12.49 -9.69
CA TRP A 261 -17.38 11.46 -8.81
C TRP A 261 -18.26 10.20 -8.86
N ARG A 262 -17.68 9.03 -9.17
CA ARG A 262 -18.40 7.75 -9.22
C ARG A 262 -19.65 7.70 -10.10
N ALA A 263 -19.80 8.60 -11.07
CA ALA A 263 -21.03 8.74 -11.87
C ALA A 263 -21.55 7.41 -12.48
N PHE A 264 -20.65 6.51 -12.88
CA PHE A 264 -20.93 5.18 -13.43
C PHE A 264 -20.22 4.05 -12.67
N SER A 265 -19.77 4.30 -11.43
CA SER A 265 -19.09 3.28 -10.61
C SER A 265 -19.95 2.04 -10.46
N GLY A 266 -19.39 0.84 -10.61
CA GLY A 266 -20.12 -0.43 -10.45
C GLY A 266 -21.13 -0.74 -11.55
N CYS A 267 -21.08 -0.06 -12.70
CA CYS A 267 -21.80 -0.47 -13.92
C CYS A 267 -21.16 -1.74 -14.51
N SER A 268 -21.25 -2.86 -13.79
CA SER A 268 -20.46 -4.07 -14.05
C SER A 268 -20.67 -4.73 -15.41
N ALA A 269 -21.82 -4.49 -16.07
CA ALA A 269 -22.11 -5.01 -17.41
C ALA A 269 -21.72 -4.05 -18.54
N LEU A 270 -21.20 -2.86 -18.24
CA LEU A 270 -20.86 -1.84 -19.24
C LEU A 270 -19.68 -2.32 -20.07
N THR A 271 -19.89 -2.50 -21.38
CA THR A 271 -18.88 -3.15 -22.25
C THR A 271 -17.94 -2.17 -22.94
N SER A 272 -18.40 -0.95 -23.20
CA SER A 272 -17.61 0.13 -23.81
C SER A 272 -18.18 1.49 -23.41
N VAL A 273 -17.31 2.51 -23.40
CA VAL A 273 -17.72 3.91 -23.24
C VAL A 273 -16.92 4.82 -24.15
N THR A 274 -17.61 5.77 -24.79
CA THR A 274 -17.01 6.89 -25.52
C THR A 274 -17.27 8.16 -24.75
N ILE A 275 -16.21 8.78 -24.25
CA ILE A 275 -16.23 10.07 -23.57
C ILE A 275 -16.01 11.15 -24.65
N PRO A 276 -16.99 12.03 -24.91
CA PRO A 276 -16.93 12.95 -26.05
C PRO A 276 -15.89 14.06 -25.86
N ASN A 277 -15.53 14.71 -26.98
CA ASN A 277 -14.57 15.83 -26.98
C ASN A 277 -15.07 17.08 -26.23
N SER A 278 -16.32 17.12 -25.78
CA SER A 278 -16.85 18.20 -24.94
C SER A 278 -16.47 18.05 -23.48
N VAL A 279 -16.15 16.83 -23.02
CA VAL A 279 -15.80 16.56 -21.63
C VAL A 279 -14.42 17.13 -21.33
N THR A 280 -14.31 17.91 -20.26
CA THR A 280 -13.04 18.45 -19.75
C THR A 280 -12.54 17.67 -18.54
N THR A 281 -13.45 17.09 -17.76
CA THR A 281 -13.12 16.46 -16.47
C THR A 281 -13.83 15.11 -16.32
N ILE A 282 -13.05 14.07 -16.01
CA ILE A 282 -13.54 12.77 -15.52
C ILE A 282 -13.28 12.73 -14.01
N GLY A 283 -14.34 12.69 -13.21
CA GLY A 283 -14.27 12.67 -11.76
C GLY A 283 -13.67 11.37 -11.20
N SER A 284 -13.25 11.41 -9.93
CA SER A 284 -12.65 10.24 -9.29
C SER A 284 -13.65 9.07 -9.21
N GLY A 285 -13.20 7.86 -9.48
CA GLY A 285 -14.03 6.65 -9.52
C GLY A 285 -15.12 6.64 -10.59
N ALA A 286 -15.13 7.58 -11.55
CA ALA A 286 -16.25 7.78 -12.48
C ALA A 286 -16.73 6.47 -13.16
N PHE A 287 -15.81 5.57 -13.48
CA PHE A 287 -16.06 4.25 -14.07
C PHE A 287 -15.39 3.11 -13.27
N SER A 288 -15.11 3.30 -11.99
CA SER A 288 -14.56 2.21 -11.16
C SER A 288 -15.50 1.01 -11.15
N ASP A 289 -14.94 -0.20 -11.01
CA ASP A 289 -15.70 -1.45 -10.93
C ASP A 289 -16.57 -1.76 -12.18
N CYS A 290 -16.27 -1.18 -13.34
CA CYS A 290 -16.89 -1.56 -14.61
C CYS A 290 -16.23 -2.83 -15.17
N TYR A 291 -16.47 -3.98 -14.51
CA TYR A 291 -15.74 -5.24 -14.76
C TYR A 291 -15.80 -5.75 -16.22
N ALA A 292 -16.90 -5.50 -16.94
CA ALA A 292 -17.07 -5.91 -18.34
C ALA A 292 -16.50 -4.90 -19.35
N LEU A 293 -15.93 -3.78 -18.91
CA LEU A 293 -15.48 -2.71 -19.79
C LEU A 293 -14.25 -3.18 -20.57
N THR A 294 -14.39 -3.35 -21.88
CA THR A 294 -13.33 -3.88 -22.74
C THR A 294 -12.53 -2.81 -23.47
N SER A 295 -13.15 -1.64 -23.68
CA SER A 295 -12.54 -0.51 -24.38
C SER A 295 -13.08 0.84 -23.91
N VAL A 296 -12.19 1.83 -23.87
CA VAL A 296 -12.51 3.22 -23.52
C VAL A 296 -11.90 4.16 -24.55
N THR A 297 -12.71 5.10 -25.06
CA THR A 297 -12.23 6.24 -25.85
C THR A 297 -12.42 7.53 -25.07
N ILE A 298 -11.32 8.21 -24.74
CA ILE A 298 -11.30 9.47 -24.00
C ILE A 298 -11.16 10.64 -24.98
N GLY A 299 -12.09 11.59 -24.93
CA GLY A 299 -12.13 12.76 -25.80
C GLY A 299 -10.90 13.67 -25.66
N ASN A 300 -10.60 14.40 -26.74
CA ASN A 300 -9.40 15.23 -26.86
C ASN A 300 -9.38 16.47 -25.96
N SER A 301 -10.49 16.88 -25.36
CA SER A 301 -10.53 18.04 -24.46
C SER A 301 -10.45 17.68 -22.98
N VAL A 302 -10.39 16.38 -22.64
CA VAL A 302 -10.21 15.93 -21.26
C VAL A 302 -8.83 16.37 -20.79
N THR A 303 -8.77 17.13 -19.70
CA THR A 303 -7.51 17.62 -19.12
C THR A 303 -7.02 16.73 -17.98
N THR A 304 -7.94 16.06 -17.28
CA THR A 304 -7.62 15.24 -16.10
C THR A 304 -8.43 13.95 -16.12
N ILE A 305 -7.74 12.82 -15.91
CA ILE A 305 -8.36 11.54 -15.57
C ILE A 305 -8.28 11.42 -14.04
N GLY A 306 -9.44 11.43 -13.37
CA GLY A 306 -9.55 11.42 -11.91
C GLY A 306 -8.94 10.20 -11.23
N GLU A 307 -8.74 10.31 -9.92
CA GLU A 307 -8.27 9.20 -9.07
C GLU A 307 -9.24 8.02 -9.21
N ASP A 308 -8.74 6.79 -9.29
CA ASP A 308 -9.56 5.58 -9.43
C ASP A 308 -10.54 5.58 -10.63
N ALA A 309 -10.42 6.50 -11.60
CA ALA A 309 -11.45 6.73 -12.62
C ALA A 309 -11.87 5.47 -13.39
N PHE A 310 -10.94 4.55 -13.63
CA PHE A 310 -11.16 3.23 -14.23
C PHE A 310 -10.59 2.11 -13.34
N TRP A 311 -10.52 2.32 -12.03
CA TRP A 311 -10.04 1.32 -11.09
C TRP A 311 -10.85 0.02 -11.21
N TYR A 312 -10.14 -1.12 -11.24
CA TYR A 312 -10.73 -2.46 -11.31
C TYR A 312 -11.60 -2.70 -12.56
N CYS A 313 -11.33 -2.00 -13.67
CA CYS A 313 -11.87 -2.36 -14.99
C CYS A 313 -11.12 -3.58 -15.57
N SER A 314 -11.27 -4.74 -14.93
CA SER A 314 -10.41 -5.92 -15.15
C SER A 314 -10.44 -6.49 -16.57
N SER A 315 -11.52 -6.30 -17.33
CA SER A 315 -11.62 -6.72 -18.75
C SER A 315 -11.08 -5.69 -19.74
N LEU A 316 -10.54 -4.57 -19.29
CA LEU A 316 -10.14 -3.45 -20.14
C LEU A 316 -8.89 -3.80 -20.94
N THR A 317 -9.07 -4.05 -22.23
CA THR A 317 -7.97 -4.47 -23.12
C THR A 317 -7.24 -3.31 -23.80
N SER A 318 -7.93 -2.18 -23.98
CA SER A 318 -7.42 -1.01 -24.70
C SER A 318 -8.04 0.30 -24.22
N VAL A 319 -7.21 1.35 -24.17
CA VAL A 319 -7.63 2.72 -23.84
C VAL A 319 -7.04 3.68 -24.86
N THR A 320 -7.88 4.52 -25.46
CA THR A 320 -7.45 5.68 -26.25
C THR A 320 -7.53 6.93 -25.38
N ILE A 321 -6.39 7.52 -25.04
CA ILE A 321 -6.29 8.72 -24.20
C ILE A 321 -6.22 9.96 -25.10
N GLY A 322 -7.09 10.95 -24.86
CA GLY A 322 -7.13 12.20 -25.61
C GLY A 322 -5.87 13.06 -25.46
N ASN A 323 -5.52 13.80 -26.51
CA ASN A 323 -4.24 14.52 -26.60
C ASN A 323 -4.08 15.76 -25.69
N SER A 324 -5.11 16.15 -24.93
CA SER A 324 -5.03 17.27 -23.97
C SER A 324 -4.94 16.80 -22.51
N VAL A 325 -4.90 15.49 -22.25
CA VAL A 325 -4.80 14.97 -20.88
C VAL A 325 -3.46 15.40 -20.29
N MET A 326 -3.49 16.19 -19.23
CA MET A 326 -2.32 16.71 -18.53
C MET A 326 -1.89 15.82 -17.36
N ALA A 327 -2.85 15.14 -16.72
CA ALA A 327 -2.59 14.29 -15.57
C ALA A 327 -3.44 13.00 -15.62
N ILE A 328 -2.76 11.89 -15.33
CA ILE A 328 -3.37 10.60 -14.98
C ILE A 328 -3.16 10.46 -13.47
N LEU A 329 -4.24 10.63 -12.69
CA LEU A 329 -4.14 10.66 -11.22
C LEU A 329 -4.03 9.25 -10.62
N ASP A 330 -3.94 9.20 -9.29
CA ASP A 330 -3.67 7.99 -8.53
C ASP A 330 -4.65 6.86 -8.85
N SER A 331 -4.11 5.66 -9.05
CA SER A 331 -4.89 4.43 -9.34
C SER A 331 -5.88 4.53 -10.52
N ALA A 332 -5.74 5.54 -11.40
CA ALA A 332 -6.72 5.81 -12.47
C ALA A 332 -7.00 4.61 -13.38
N PHE A 333 -6.00 3.74 -13.62
CA PHE A 333 -6.13 2.48 -14.35
C PHE A 333 -5.59 1.29 -13.55
N ALA A 334 -5.55 1.39 -12.21
CA ALA A 334 -5.12 0.27 -11.38
C ALA A 334 -6.06 -0.92 -11.54
N ASP A 335 -5.51 -2.13 -11.46
CA ASP A 335 -6.23 -3.40 -11.57
C ASP A 335 -6.94 -3.62 -12.94
N CYS A 336 -6.53 -2.88 -13.99
CA CYS A 336 -6.90 -3.16 -15.38
C CYS A 336 -6.09 -4.34 -15.93
N SER A 337 -6.32 -5.54 -15.38
CA SER A 337 -5.46 -6.71 -15.52
C SER A 337 -5.25 -7.19 -16.97
N GLU A 338 -6.21 -6.96 -17.85
CA GLU A 338 -6.18 -7.34 -19.28
C GLU A 338 -5.65 -6.23 -20.21
N LEU A 339 -5.21 -5.09 -19.67
CA LEU A 339 -4.74 -3.96 -20.48
C LEU A 339 -3.40 -4.30 -21.14
N THR A 340 -3.42 -4.51 -22.45
CA THR A 340 -2.24 -4.99 -23.20
C THR A 340 -1.28 -3.87 -23.60
N SER A 341 -1.82 -2.67 -23.87
CA SER A 341 -1.04 -1.50 -24.28
C SER A 341 -1.75 -0.20 -23.92
N VAL A 342 -0.96 0.83 -23.64
CA VAL A 342 -1.46 2.20 -23.45
C VAL A 342 -0.47 3.18 -24.08
N THR A 343 -1.00 4.11 -24.87
CA THR A 343 -0.22 5.25 -25.39
C THR A 343 -0.55 6.47 -24.53
N ILE A 344 0.43 6.91 -23.73
CA ILE A 344 0.30 8.10 -22.90
C ILE A 344 0.64 9.31 -23.79
N PRO A 345 -0.27 10.30 -23.94
CA PRO A 345 -0.06 11.41 -24.86
C PRO A 345 0.98 12.40 -24.34
N ASN A 346 1.65 13.12 -25.27
CA ASN A 346 2.72 14.09 -24.98
C ASN A 346 2.29 15.32 -24.14
N SER A 347 1.02 15.44 -23.79
CA SER A 347 0.50 16.44 -22.88
C SER A 347 0.63 16.03 -21.41
N VAL A 348 0.78 14.74 -21.12
CA VAL A 348 0.80 14.22 -19.74
C VAL A 348 2.10 14.61 -19.04
N THR A 349 2.01 15.34 -17.94
CA THR A 349 3.16 15.74 -17.12
C THR A 349 3.33 14.85 -15.88
N THR A 350 2.24 14.22 -15.44
CA THR A 350 2.19 13.43 -14.20
C THR A 350 1.50 12.08 -14.44
N ILE A 351 2.18 11.01 -14.02
CA ILE A 351 1.60 9.67 -13.84
C ILE A 351 1.57 9.44 -12.33
N GLY A 352 0.35 9.48 -11.77
CA GLY A 352 0.11 9.40 -10.32
C GLY A 352 0.50 8.07 -9.71
N LYS A 353 0.46 8.04 -8.38
CA LYS A 353 0.76 6.84 -7.60
C LYS A 353 -0.16 5.70 -8.02
N ASP A 354 0.38 4.49 -8.15
CA ASP A 354 -0.41 3.30 -8.50
C ASP A 354 -1.18 3.38 -9.86
N ALA A 355 -0.96 4.40 -10.71
CA ALA A 355 -1.84 4.70 -11.85
C ALA A 355 -2.10 3.51 -12.79
N PHE A 356 -1.13 2.62 -12.97
CA PHE A 356 -1.23 1.38 -13.75
C PHE A 356 -0.84 0.14 -12.92
N ARG A 357 -1.00 0.18 -11.59
CA ARG A 357 -0.75 -0.97 -10.71
C ARG A 357 -1.56 -2.18 -11.18
N ASP A 358 -0.96 -3.37 -11.18
CA ASP A 358 -1.61 -4.65 -11.50
C ASP A 358 -2.23 -4.68 -12.93
N CYS A 359 -1.75 -3.83 -13.87
CA CYS A 359 -1.97 -4.00 -15.31
C CYS A 359 -1.16 -5.19 -15.84
N SER A 360 -1.48 -6.41 -15.39
CA SER A 360 -0.63 -7.59 -15.52
C SER A 360 -0.38 -8.05 -16.97
N ALA A 361 -1.29 -7.74 -17.90
CA ALA A 361 -1.15 -8.02 -19.33
C ALA A 361 -0.38 -6.94 -20.11
N LEU A 362 0.02 -5.84 -19.47
CA LEU A 362 0.66 -4.71 -20.15
C LEU A 362 2.05 -5.10 -20.64
N THR A 363 2.22 -5.24 -21.95
CA THR A 363 3.51 -5.68 -22.54
C THR A 363 4.47 -4.54 -22.81
N SER A 364 3.94 -3.33 -23.02
CA SER A 364 4.74 -2.14 -23.33
C SER A 364 4.04 -0.86 -22.90
N VAL A 365 4.82 0.10 -22.40
CA VAL A 365 4.39 1.47 -22.15
C VAL A 365 5.41 2.45 -22.73
N THR A 366 4.93 3.47 -23.44
CA THR A 366 5.76 4.61 -23.86
C THR A 366 5.43 5.79 -22.96
N ILE A 367 6.39 6.18 -22.12
CA ILE A 367 6.27 7.35 -21.24
C ILE A 367 6.76 8.58 -22.04
N PRO A 368 5.92 9.62 -22.25
CA PRO A 368 6.28 10.75 -23.11
C PRO A 368 7.25 11.71 -22.43
N ASN A 369 8.02 12.46 -23.23
CA ASN A 369 9.02 13.45 -22.79
C ASN A 369 8.45 14.65 -21.99
N SER A 370 7.14 14.71 -21.80
CA SER A 370 6.47 15.68 -20.93
C SER A 370 6.43 15.23 -19.47
N VAL A 371 6.57 13.93 -19.19
CA VAL A 371 6.51 13.37 -17.83
C VAL A 371 7.80 13.70 -17.08
N THR A 372 7.67 14.36 -15.93
CA THR A 372 8.83 14.74 -15.09
C THR A 372 9.08 13.76 -13.93
N THR A 373 8.04 13.05 -13.50
CA THR A 373 8.08 12.13 -12.37
C THR A 373 7.26 10.89 -12.67
N ILE A 374 7.81 9.71 -12.35
CA ILE A 374 7.06 8.45 -12.27
C ILE A 374 6.85 8.20 -10.78
N GLU A 375 5.62 8.38 -10.31
CA GLU A 375 5.32 8.28 -8.87
C GLU A 375 5.37 6.83 -8.36
N GLY A 376 5.24 6.69 -7.04
CA GLY A 376 5.37 5.40 -6.37
C GLY A 376 4.38 4.36 -6.90
N GLU A 377 4.84 3.12 -7.06
CA GLU A 377 4.03 1.98 -7.50
C GLU A 377 3.30 2.16 -8.86
N ALA A 378 3.61 3.20 -9.65
CA ALA A 378 2.87 3.56 -10.86
C ALA A 378 2.69 2.41 -11.88
N PHE A 379 3.67 1.52 -12.00
CA PHE A 379 3.64 0.31 -12.85
C PHE A 379 3.90 -0.97 -12.06
N LYS A 380 3.63 -0.97 -10.75
CA LYS A 380 3.82 -2.15 -9.89
C LYS A 380 2.99 -3.32 -10.42
N SER A 381 3.58 -4.51 -10.43
CA SER A 381 2.97 -5.76 -10.90
C SER A 381 2.49 -5.74 -12.36
N CYS A 382 3.05 -4.88 -13.21
CA CYS A 382 2.94 -5.01 -14.68
C CYS A 382 3.80 -6.20 -15.14
N SER A 383 3.41 -7.42 -14.77
CA SER A 383 4.24 -8.63 -14.85
C SER A 383 4.58 -9.06 -16.27
N SER A 384 3.78 -8.67 -17.27
CA SER A 384 4.07 -8.91 -18.70
C SER A 384 4.93 -7.83 -19.36
N LEU A 385 5.31 -6.76 -18.66
CA LEU A 385 6.04 -5.62 -19.22
C LEU A 385 7.46 -6.04 -19.59
N THR A 386 7.77 -6.13 -20.89
CA THR A 386 9.09 -6.63 -21.33
C THR A 386 10.16 -5.55 -21.44
N SER A 387 9.74 -4.30 -21.63
CA SER A 387 10.61 -3.13 -21.79
C SER A 387 9.87 -1.85 -21.42
N VAL A 388 10.59 -0.89 -20.83
CA VAL A 388 10.12 0.48 -20.60
C VAL A 388 11.17 1.48 -21.05
N THR A 389 10.72 2.52 -21.77
CA THR A 389 11.57 3.68 -22.10
C THR A 389 11.22 4.82 -21.16
N ILE A 390 12.17 5.18 -20.29
CA ILE A 390 12.04 6.32 -19.38
C ILE A 390 12.63 7.55 -20.09
N PRO A 391 11.84 8.63 -20.31
CA PRO A 391 12.30 9.79 -21.08
C PRO A 391 13.26 10.69 -20.28
N ASN A 392 14.09 11.47 -20.99
CA ASN A 392 15.08 12.39 -20.42
C ASN A 392 14.48 13.57 -19.63
N SER A 393 13.15 13.67 -19.56
CA SER A 393 12.44 14.62 -18.70
C SER A 393 12.28 14.11 -17.26
N VAL A 394 12.37 12.79 -17.04
CA VAL A 394 12.17 12.19 -15.72
C VAL A 394 13.37 12.44 -14.82
N THR A 395 13.15 13.04 -13.66
CA THR A 395 14.20 13.30 -12.65
C THR A 395 14.22 12.28 -11.52
N GLU A 396 13.10 11.59 -11.29
CA GLU A 396 12.92 10.64 -10.19
C GLU A 396 12.09 9.43 -10.63
N ILE A 397 12.56 8.24 -10.25
CA ILE A 397 11.81 6.99 -10.32
C ILE A 397 11.33 6.69 -8.89
N GLY A 398 10.02 6.77 -8.66
CA GLY A 398 9.41 6.63 -7.34
C GLY A 398 9.55 5.25 -6.70
N ASP A 399 9.23 5.18 -5.41
CA ASP A 399 9.26 3.95 -4.62
C ASP A 399 8.36 2.87 -5.24
N GLY A 400 8.92 1.69 -5.55
CA GLY A 400 8.17 0.56 -6.11
C GLY A 400 7.65 0.77 -7.54
N ALA A 401 8.07 1.82 -8.25
CA ALA A 401 7.49 2.22 -9.56
C ALA A 401 7.37 1.07 -10.57
N PHE A 402 8.34 0.14 -10.61
CA PHE A 402 8.36 -1.05 -11.47
C PHE A 402 8.52 -2.35 -10.66
N LYS A 403 8.12 -2.36 -9.38
CA LYS A 403 8.15 -3.56 -8.54
C LYS A 403 7.33 -4.68 -9.17
N ASN A 404 7.80 -5.93 -9.11
CA ASN A 404 7.15 -7.11 -9.70
C ASN A 404 6.92 -7.03 -11.23
N CYS A 405 7.65 -6.20 -11.97
CA CYS A 405 7.69 -6.27 -13.44
C CYS A 405 8.55 -7.46 -13.90
N SER A 406 8.09 -8.68 -13.62
CA SER A 406 8.90 -9.91 -13.69
C SER A 406 9.38 -10.29 -15.09
N ALA A 407 8.69 -9.85 -16.15
CA ALA A 407 9.12 -10.00 -17.55
C ALA A 407 10.05 -8.90 -18.06
N LEU A 408 10.36 -7.86 -17.25
CA LEU A 408 11.17 -6.73 -17.69
C LEU A 408 12.61 -7.16 -17.93
N THR A 409 13.01 -7.21 -19.21
CA THR A 409 14.34 -7.69 -19.61
C THR A 409 15.40 -6.59 -19.62
N SER A 410 14.99 -5.35 -19.85
CA SER A 410 15.88 -4.19 -19.92
C SER A 410 15.17 -2.91 -19.48
N VAL A 411 15.93 -2.00 -18.86
CA VAL A 411 15.51 -0.64 -18.56
C VAL A 411 16.61 0.34 -18.96
N THR A 412 16.24 1.39 -19.68
CA THR A 412 17.14 2.52 -19.96
C THR A 412 16.83 3.63 -18.98
N ILE A 413 17.73 3.88 -18.02
CA ILE A 413 17.62 4.99 -17.07
C ILE A 413 18.33 6.20 -17.68
N PRO A 414 17.63 7.32 -17.95
CA PRO A 414 18.21 8.49 -18.59
C PRO A 414 19.09 9.32 -17.64
N ASN A 415 20.03 10.10 -18.21
CA ASN A 415 20.95 10.98 -17.47
C ASN A 415 20.26 12.15 -16.73
N SER A 416 18.94 12.27 -16.82
CA SER A 416 18.15 13.22 -16.03
C SER A 416 17.79 12.69 -14.65
N VAL A 417 17.79 11.36 -14.45
CA VAL A 417 17.38 10.74 -13.19
C VAL A 417 18.45 10.95 -12.12
N THR A 418 18.06 11.52 -10.99
CA THR A 418 18.94 11.74 -9.82
C THR A 418 18.71 10.73 -8.69
N THR A 419 17.52 10.12 -8.66
CA THR A 419 17.06 9.23 -7.58
C THR A 419 16.37 8.00 -8.15
N ILE A 420 16.80 6.81 -7.69
CA ILE A 420 16.07 5.55 -7.85
C ILE A 420 15.46 5.20 -6.48
N GLY A 421 14.13 5.20 -6.39
CA GLY A 421 13.37 4.96 -5.17
C GLY A 421 13.57 3.58 -4.54
N LYS A 422 13.07 3.40 -3.32
CA LYS A 422 13.06 2.11 -2.63
C LYS A 422 12.22 1.11 -3.43
N GLU A 423 12.67 -0.14 -3.52
CA GLU A 423 11.95 -1.20 -4.24
C GLU A 423 11.64 -0.92 -5.73
N ALA A 424 12.21 0.13 -6.34
CA ALA A 424 11.82 0.63 -7.66
C ALA A 424 11.78 -0.45 -8.76
N PHE A 425 12.71 -1.40 -8.73
CA PHE A 425 12.81 -2.55 -9.63
C PHE A 425 12.86 -3.88 -8.87
N ARG A 426 12.32 -3.93 -7.64
CA ARG A 426 12.27 -5.18 -6.85
C ARG A 426 11.49 -6.26 -7.62
N ASP A 427 11.99 -7.50 -7.59
CA ASP A 427 11.40 -8.65 -8.28
C ASP A 427 11.28 -8.49 -9.82
N CYS A 428 12.11 -7.64 -10.44
CA CYS A 428 12.29 -7.63 -11.90
C CYS A 428 13.14 -8.84 -12.34
N SER A 429 12.60 -10.04 -12.17
CA SER A 429 13.34 -11.30 -12.21
C SER A 429 13.96 -11.64 -13.57
N ALA A 430 13.50 -11.05 -14.67
CA ALA A 430 14.05 -11.22 -16.02
C ALA A 430 15.08 -10.13 -16.42
N LEU A 431 15.35 -9.15 -15.55
CA LEU A 431 16.25 -8.04 -15.85
C LEU A 431 17.69 -8.56 -15.95
N THR A 432 18.30 -8.49 -17.14
CA THR A 432 19.65 -9.04 -17.35
C THR A 432 20.75 -8.00 -17.13
N SER A 433 20.45 -6.72 -17.36
CA SER A 433 21.40 -5.61 -17.21
C SER A 433 20.68 -4.31 -16.90
N VAL A 434 21.29 -3.48 -16.06
CA VAL A 434 20.88 -2.09 -15.82
C VAL A 434 22.10 -1.17 -15.92
N THR A 435 21.96 -0.08 -16.68
CA THR A 435 22.94 1.01 -16.68
C THR A 435 22.42 2.14 -15.82
N ILE A 436 23.11 2.42 -14.71
CA ILE A 436 22.79 3.53 -13.81
C ILE A 436 23.62 4.74 -14.25
N PRO A 437 23.00 5.85 -14.69
CA PRO A 437 23.72 7.00 -15.23
C PRO A 437 24.42 7.83 -14.13
N ASN A 438 25.46 8.58 -14.52
CA ASN A 438 26.28 9.43 -13.63
C ASN A 438 25.51 10.60 -12.98
N SER A 439 24.22 10.78 -13.32
CA SER A 439 23.33 11.72 -12.65
C SER A 439 22.75 11.16 -11.35
N VAL A 440 22.68 9.83 -11.20
CA VAL A 440 22.09 9.17 -10.04
C VAL A 440 22.99 9.36 -8.82
N THR A 441 22.42 9.91 -7.75
CA THR A 441 23.10 10.16 -6.47
C THR A 441 22.69 9.17 -5.39
N THR A 442 21.50 8.59 -5.53
CA THR A 442 20.86 7.72 -4.53
C THR A 442 20.25 6.48 -5.18
N ILE A 443 20.60 5.30 -4.65
CA ILE A 443 19.93 4.03 -4.93
C ILE A 443 19.21 3.61 -3.65
N GLY A 444 17.88 3.59 -3.69
CA GLY A 444 17.02 3.25 -2.56
C GLY A 444 17.24 1.83 -2.05
N GLY A 445 16.83 1.57 -0.80
CA GLY A 445 16.84 0.22 -0.25
C GLY A 445 15.96 -0.71 -1.08
N LEU A 446 16.36 -1.97 -1.23
CA LEU A 446 15.65 -3.00 -2.01
C LEU A 446 15.47 -2.67 -3.51
N ALA A 447 16.08 -1.61 -4.04
CA ALA A 447 15.79 -1.07 -5.37
C ALA A 447 15.88 -2.10 -6.51
N PHE A 448 16.81 -3.05 -6.43
CA PHE A 448 17.00 -4.15 -7.38
C PHE A 448 16.99 -5.51 -6.70
N ARG A 449 16.34 -5.64 -5.53
CA ARG A 449 16.26 -6.92 -4.82
C ARG A 449 15.53 -7.96 -5.70
N ASP A 450 16.01 -9.19 -5.70
CA ASP A 450 15.47 -10.32 -6.49
C ASP A 450 15.47 -10.10 -8.02
N CYS A 451 16.34 -9.21 -8.54
CA CYS A 451 16.69 -9.17 -9.96
C CYS A 451 17.59 -10.38 -10.32
N SER A 452 17.03 -11.58 -10.20
CA SER A 452 17.79 -12.84 -10.15
C SER A 452 18.62 -13.15 -11.39
N THR A 453 18.26 -12.61 -12.57
CA THR A 453 19.02 -12.76 -13.82
C THR A 453 20.04 -11.65 -14.08
N LEU A 454 20.15 -10.65 -13.20
CA LEU A 454 21.04 -9.51 -13.40
C LEU A 454 22.51 -9.95 -13.33
N THR A 455 23.21 -9.96 -14.47
CA THR A 455 24.58 -10.49 -14.54
C THR A 455 25.66 -9.48 -14.19
N SER A 456 25.35 -8.19 -14.36
CA SER A 456 26.27 -7.07 -14.13
C SER A 456 25.52 -5.79 -13.77
N VAL A 457 26.10 -4.98 -12.88
CA VAL A 457 25.66 -3.62 -12.58
C VAL A 457 26.87 -2.68 -12.56
N THR A 458 26.74 -1.53 -13.21
CA THR A 458 27.70 -0.43 -13.10
C THR A 458 27.12 0.65 -12.18
N ILE A 459 27.71 0.80 -11.00
CA ILE A 459 27.34 1.86 -10.04
C ILE A 459 28.25 3.08 -10.33
N PRO A 460 27.69 4.25 -10.70
CA PRO A 460 28.50 5.41 -11.08
C PRO A 460 29.09 6.14 -9.86
N ASN A 461 30.18 6.88 -10.08
CA ASN A 461 30.89 7.67 -9.04
C ASN A 461 30.05 8.82 -8.43
N SER A 462 28.86 9.09 -8.96
CA SER A 462 27.91 10.03 -8.40
C SER A 462 27.12 9.46 -7.21
N VAL A 463 27.02 8.13 -7.11
CA VAL A 463 26.30 7.46 -6.01
C VAL A 463 27.14 7.56 -4.74
N THR A 464 26.54 8.03 -3.65
CA THR A 464 27.23 8.20 -2.36
C THR A 464 26.91 7.08 -1.37
N THR A 465 25.77 6.42 -1.53
CA THR A 465 25.29 5.34 -0.65
C THR A 465 24.59 4.26 -1.47
N ILE A 466 24.85 2.99 -1.14
CA ILE A 466 24.06 1.84 -1.61
C ILE A 466 23.07 1.50 -0.50
N GLY A 467 21.76 1.60 -0.79
CA GLY A 467 20.71 1.32 0.19
C GLY A 467 20.73 -0.11 0.73
N ASN A 468 20.10 -0.33 1.88
CA ASN A 468 19.95 -1.68 2.46
C ASN A 468 19.27 -2.62 1.47
N ASP A 469 19.81 -3.83 1.33
CA ASP A 469 19.32 -4.86 0.42
C ASP A 469 19.18 -4.46 -1.06
N ALA A 470 19.84 -3.37 -1.50
CA ALA A 470 19.64 -2.79 -2.83
C ALA A 470 19.83 -3.78 -3.99
N PHE A 471 20.76 -4.73 -3.88
CA PHE A 471 21.02 -5.79 -4.85
C PHE A 471 20.95 -7.19 -4.20
N SER A 472 20.18 -7.32 -3.11
CA SER A 472 19.98 -8.59 -2.41
C SER A 472 19.31 -9.61 -3.34
N TYR A 473 19.78 -10.85 -3.34
CA TYR A 473 19.32 -11.97 -4.18
C TYR A 473 19.43 -11.74 -5.70
N CYS A 474 20.33 -10.86 -6.15
CA CYS A 474 20.80 -10.82 -7.54
C CYS A 474 21.70 -12.03 -7.83
N SER A 475 21.12 -13.23 -7.85
CA SER A 475 21.85 -14.51 -7.79
C SER A 475 22.76 -14.80 -8.99
N ALA A 476 22.48 -14.20 -10.16
CA ALA A 476 23.32 -14.28 -11.36
C ALA A 476 24.43 -13.20 -11.43
N LEU A 477 24.52 -12.28 -10.45
CA LEU A 477 25.49 -11.19 -10.46
C LEU A 477 26.91 -11.74 -10.28
N THR A 478 27.74 -11.64 -11.32
CA THR A 478 29.10 -12.22 -11.32
C THR A 478 30.17 -11.26 -10.81
N SER A 479 29.96 -9.96 -10.98
CA SER A 479 30.87 -8.91 -10.55
C SER A 479 30.11 -7.62 -10.24
N VAL A 480 30.63 -6.84 -9.30
CA VAL A 480 30.16 -5.49 -9.00
C VAL A 480 31.35 -4.55 -8.87
N ASN A 481 31.25 -3.38 -9.51
CA ASN A 481 32.19 -2.28 -9.33
C ASN A 481 31.61 -1.28 -8.33
N ILE A 482 32.18 -1.21 -7.13
CA ILE A 482 31.80 -0.25 -6.10
C ILE A 482 32.68 1.00 -6.28
N PRO A 483 32.10 2.20 -6.56
CA PRO A 483 32.88 3.39 -6.85
C PRO A 483 33.51 4.03 -5.61
N ASN A 484 34.58 4.81 -5.80
CA ASN A 484 35.31 5.52 -4.73
C ASN A 484 34.50 6.64 -4.04
N SER A 485 33.27 6.89 -4.48
CA SER A 485 32.32 7.82 -3.84
C SER A 485 31.55 7.18 -2.67
N ILE A 486 31.54 5.84 -2.57
CA ILE A 486 30.83 5.11 -1.53
C ILE A 486 31.61 5.11 -0.23
N THR A 487 30.98 5.55 0.86
CA THR A 487 31.53 5.47 2.22
C THR A 487 30.95 4.31 3.02
N THR A 488 29.72 3.90 2.71
CA THR A 488 28.99 2.84 3.41
C THR A 488 28.36 1.87 2.41
N ILE A 489 28.62 0.58 2.58
CA ILE A 489 27.86 -0.49 1.94
C ILE A 489 26.72 -0.85 2.88
N GLY A 490 25.47 -0.66 2.47
CA GLY A 490 24.27 -0.90 3.29
C GLY A 490 24.15 -2.35 3.78
N SER A 491 23.36 -2.56 4.83
CA SER A 491 23.07 -3.93 5.30
C SER A 491 22.41 -4.75 4.20
N GLY A 492 22.85 -5.99 4.00
CA GLY A 492 22.29 -6.90 3.00
C GLY A 492 22.50 -6.47 1.53
N ALA A 493 23.25 -5.40 1.25
CA ALA A 493 23.30 -4.76 -0.07
C ALA A 493 23.56 -5.72 -1.23
N PHE A 494 24.39 -6.76 -1.03
CA PHE A 494 24.69 -7.83 -1.99
C PHE A 494 24.46 -9.22 -1.39
N SER A 495 23.62 -9.34 -0.36
CA SER A 495 23.28 -10.64 0.23
C SER A 495 22.70 -11.58 -0.83
N GLY A 496 23.07 -12.85 -0.82
CA GLY A 496 22.55 -13.85 -1.78
C GLY A 496 23.01 -13.67 -3.23
N CYS A 497 24.00 -12.82 -3.52
CA CYS A 497 24.64 -12.74 -4.84
C CYS A 497 25.52 -13.99 -5.06
N SER A 498 24.91 -15.15 -5.21
CA SER A 498 25.57 -16.46 -5.18
C SER A 498 26.59 -16.69 -6.31
N ALA A 499 26.47 -15.98 -7.44
CA ALA A 499 27.42 -16.04 -8.55
C ALA A 499 28.59 -15.04 -8.42
N LEU A 500 28.61 -14.18 -7.39
CA LEU A 500 29.61 -13.13 -7.25
C LEU A 500 30.98 -13.74 -6.92
N THR A 501 31.93 -13.68 -7.85
CA THR A 501 33.24 -14.34 -7.69
C THR A 501 34.30 -13.47 -7.03
N SER A 502 34.16 -12.14 -7.16
CA SER A 502 35.09 -11.14 -6.65
C SER A 502 34.37 -9.82 -6.37
N VAL A 503 34.81 -9.12 -5.33
CA VAL A 503 34.40 -7.74 -5.05
C VAL A 503 35.62 -6.87 -4.74
N THR A 504 35.70 -5.71 -5.37
CA THR A 504 36.69 -4.67 -5.04
C THR A 504 36.03 -3.64 -4.15
N ILE A 505 36.42 -3.61 -2.87
CA ILE A 505 35.95 -2.59 -1.93
C ILE A 505 36.92 -1.39 -2.00
N PRO A 506 36.46 -0.18 -2.37
CA PRO A 506 37.33 0.98 -2.53
C PRO A 506 37.79 1.56 -1.19
N ASN A 507 38.94 2.24 -1.19
CA ASN A 507 39.55 2.89 0.00
C ASN A 507 38.70 4.04 0.58
N SER A 508 37.57 4.38 -0.03
CA SER A 508 36.61 5.34 0.51
C SER A 508 35.66 4.71 1.53
N VAL A 509 35.49 3.38 1.50
CA VAL A 509 34.55 2.67 2.38
C VAL A 509 35.10 2.61 3.79
N THR A 510 34.29 3.05 4.76
CA THR A 510 34.58 2.97 6.19
C THR A 510 33.74 1.90 6.90
N THR A 511 32.55 1.59 6.36
CA THR A 511 31.59 0.67 6.95
C THR A 511 31.09 -0.36 5.94
N ILE A 512 31.21 -1.64 6.30
CA ILE A 512 30.55 -2.76 5.62
C ILE A 512 29.37 -3.17 6.49
N GLY A 513 28.14 -2.98 6.01
CA GLY A 513 26.91 -3.30 6.75
C GLY A 513 26.76 -4.78 7.10
N GLY A 514 25.86 -5.10 8.03
CA GLY A 514 25.54 -6.47 8.38
C GLY A 514 24.93 -7.20 7.18
N LEU A 515 25.23 -8.49 7.00
CA LEU A 515 24.80 -9.29 5.85
C LEU A 515 25.22 -8.76 4.47
N ALA A 516 26.08 -7.73 4.36
CA ALA A 516 26.34 -7.02 3.11
C ALA A 516 26.73 -7.93 1.93
N PHE A 517 27.49 -8.99 2.19
CA PHE A 517 27.89 -10.03 1.24
C PHE A 517 27.53 -11.44 1.74
N SER A 518 26.53 -11.57 2.61
CA SER A 518 26.11 -12.88 3.12
C SER A 518 25.67 -13.79 1.96
N ASN A 519 25.97 -15.08 2.03
CA ASN A 519 25.64 -16.09 1.03
C ASN A 519 26.15 -15.76 -0.40
N CYS A 520 27.22 -14.95 -0.53
CA CYS A 520 28.00 -14.84 -1.76
C CYS A 520 28.86 -16.10 -1.94
N SER A 521 28.23 -17.26 -2.16
CA SER A 521 28.86 -18.57 -2.09
C SER A 521 30.00 -18.81 -3.09
N SER A 522 30.05 -18.05 -4.19
CA SER A 522 31.14 -18.11 -5.18
C SER A 522 32.29 -17.14 -4.90
N LEU A 523 32.21 -16.32 -3.85
CA LEU A 523 33.20 -15.28 -3.56
C LEU A 523 34.50 -15.92 -3.08
N THR A 524 35.54 -15.88 -3.92
CA THR A 524 36.82 -16.56 -3.63
C THR A 524 37.79 -15.72 -2.81
N SER A 525 37.74 -14.40 -2.98
CA SER A 525 38.59 -13.45 -2.27
C SER A 525 37.88 -12.10 -2.11
N VAL A 526 38.18 -11.43 -1.00
CA VAL A 526 37.78 -10.04 -0.75
C VAL A 526 38.97 -9.26 -0.22
N THR A 527 39.23 -8.09 -0.80
CA THR A 527 40.20 -7.14 -0.26
C THR A 527 39.46 -6.09 0.55
N ILE A 528 39.64 -6.09 1.86
CA ILE A 528 39.08 -5.09 2.78
C ILE A 528 40.12 -3.97 2.97
N PRO A 529 39.86 -2.72 2.54
CA PRO A 529 40.84 -1.66 2.59
C PRO A 529 41.05 -1.12 4.02
N ASN A 530 42.23 -0.52 4.27
CA ASN A 530 42.61 0.07 5.56
C ASN A 530 41.74 1.27 6.00
N SER A 531 40.80 1.70 5.17
CA SER A 531 39.79 2.70 5.53
C SER A 531 38.63 2.11 6.33
N VAL A 532 38.39 0.80 6.23
CA VAL A 532 37.27 0.13 6.90
C VAL A 532 37.54 0.05 8.40
N THR A 533 36.61 0.59 9.20
CA THR A 533 36.66 0.55 10.66
C THR A 533 35.65 -0.43 11.25
N THR A 534 34.58 -0.72 10.51
CA THR A 534 33.46 -1.56 10.97
C THR A 534 33.10 -2.62 9.92
N ILE A 535 33.08 -3.88 10.35
CA ILE A 535 32.49 -5.01 9.63
C ILE A 535 31.25 -5.45 10.40
N GLY A 536 30.07 -5.33 9.79
CA GLY A 536 28.80 -5.68 10.42
C GLY A 536 28.62 -7.18 10.63
N GLY A 537 27.68 -7.54 11.51
CA GLY A 537 27.37 -8.94 11.79
C GLY A 537 26.94 -9.70 10.54
N SER A 538 27.41 -10.94 10.39
CA SER A 538 27.18 -11.78 9.21
C SER A 538 27.60 -11.18 7.86
N ALA A 539 28.43 -10.13 7.82
CA ALA A 539 28.78 -9.41 6.58
C ALA A 539 29.28 -10.33 5.44
N PHE A 540 30.02 -11.40 5.77
CA PHE A 540 30.51 -12.40 4.83
C PHE A 540 30.06 -13.83 5.23
N SER A 541 28.99 -13.95 6.02
CA SER A 541 28.47 -15.26 6.44
C SER A 541 28.01 -16.07 5.24
N GLY A 542 28.43 -17.34 5.13
CA GLY A 542 28.08 -18.23 4.03
C GLY A 542 28.89 -18.01 2.73
N CYS A 543 29.95 -17.20 2.75
CA CYS A 543 30.92 -17.10 1.65
C CYS A 543 31.79 -18.37 1.55
N SER A 544 31.17 -19.50 1.20
CA SER A 544 31.78 -20.83 1.30
C SER A 544 32.99 -21.06 0.39
N ALA A 545 33.16 -20.29 -0.68
CA ALA A 545 34.35 -20.32 -1.54
C ALA A 545 35.51 -19.41 -1.07
N LEU A 546 35.32 -18.61 0.00
CA LEU A 546 36.30 -17.61 0.42
C LEU A 546 37.54 -18.30 1.03
N THR A 547 38.68 -18.24 0.35
CA THR A 547 39.89 -18.97 0.79
C THR A 547 40.75 -18.17 1.76
N SER A 548 40.70 -16.85 1.70
CA SER A 548 41.49 -15.96 2.55
C SER A 548 40.80 -14.62 2.76
N VAL A 549 40.91 -14.09 3.98
CA VAL A 549 40.52 -12.71 4.30
C VAL A 549 41.64 -12.03 5.10
N ASN A 550 41.95 -10.79 4.71
CA ASN A 550 42.83 -9.92 5.48
C ASN A 550 41.99 -8.81 6.13
N ILE A 551 41.84 -8.89 7.46
CA ILE A 551 41.13 -7.87 8.23
C ILE A 551 42.14 -6.75 8.57
N PRO A 552 41.94 -5.51 8.11
CA PRO A 552 42.92 -4.45 8.30
C PRO A 552 42.97 -3.95 9.75
N ASN A 553 44.13 -3.41 10.17
CA ASN A 553 44.35 -2.86 11.52
C ASN A 553 43.46 -1.66 11.87
N SER A 554 42.73 -1.12 10.90
CA SER A 554 41.72 -0.08 11.11
C SER A 554 40.42 -0.63 11.70
N VAL A 555 40.14 -1.93 11.53
CA VAL A 555 38.92 -2.56 12.02
C VAL A 555 38.99 -2.69 13.54
N THR A 556 38.08 -2.00 14.23
CA THR A 556 37.93 -2.07 15.69
C THR A 556 36.79 -2.99 16.11
N THR A 557 35.84 -3.23 15.20
CA THR A 557 34.61 -3.97 15.46
C THR A 557 34.31 -4.93 14.31
N THR A 558 34.17 -6.21 14.62
CA THR A 558 33.72 -7.27 13.71
C THR A 558 32.47 -7.91 14.31
N GLY A 559 31.28 -7.55 13.85
CA GLY A 559 30.05 -8.05 14.44
C GLY A 559 29.92 -9.58 14.36
N GLY A 560 29.11 -10.16 15.25
CA GLY A 560 28.89 -11.61 15.33
C GLY A 560 28.58 -12.28 13.99
N SER A 561 29.07 -13.50 13.82
CA SER A 561 28.96 -14.32 12.60
C SER A 561 29.60 -13.71 11.34
N ALA A 562 30.42 -12.66 11.42
CA ALA A 562 30.95 -11.93 10.25
C ALA A 562 31.53 -12.84 9.16
N PHE A 563 32.16 -13.96 9.51
CA PHE A 563 32.75 -14.93 8.59
C PHE A 563 32.24 -16.37 8.85
N SER A 564 31.09 -16.53 9.50
CA SER A 564 30.49 -17.86 9.75
C SER A 564 30.24 -18.59 8.42
N GLY A 565 30.48 -19.90 8.37
CA GLY A 565 30.26 -20.71 7.17
C GLY A 565 31.22 -20.43 5.99
N CYS A 566 32.29 -19.66 6.19
CA CYS A 566 33.40 -19.54 5.22
C CYS A 566 34.22 -20.84 5.17
N SER A 567 33.61 -21.92 4.69
CA SER A 567 34.13 -23.28 4.83
C SER A 567 35.45 -23.56 4.10
N ALA A 568 35.79 -22.78 3.06
CA ALA A 568 37.06 -22.84 2.35
C ALA A 568 38.18 -21.96 2.95
N LEU A 569 37.91 -21.23 4.04
CA LEU A 569 38.85 -20.27 4.62
C LEU A 569 40.03 -20.97 5.29
N THR A 570 41.22 -20.91 4.68
CA THR A 570 42.41 -21.64 5.17
C THR A 570 43.21 -20.86 6.21
N SER A 571 43.13 -19.53 6.17
CA SER A 571 43.88 -18.64 7.06
C SER A 571 43.15 -17.33 7.29
N VAL A 572 43.22 -16.82 8.51
CA VAL A 572 42.70 -15.51 8.91
C VAL A 572 43.79 -14.74 9.65
N ASN A 573 43.96 -13.48 9.29
CA ASN A 573 44.78 -12.54 10.05
C ASN A 573 43.87 -11.64 10.90
N ILE A 574 43.87 -11.84 12.23
CA ILE A 574 43.14 -10.99 13.18
C ILE A 574 44.09 -9.85 13.61
N PRO A 575 43.75 -8.58 13.35
CA PRO A 575 44.63 -7.46 13.65
C PRO A 575 44.68 -7.12 15.15
N ASN A 576 45.75 -6.45 15.58
CA ASN A 576 45.94 -6.02 16.97
C ASN A 576 44.98 -4.90 17.42
N SER A 577 44.12 -4.40 16.52
CA SER A 577 43.05 -3.46 16.84
C SER A 577 41.79 -4.15 17.39
N VAL A 578 41.63 -5.44 17.13
CA VAL A 578 40.49 -6.24 17.60
C VAL A 578 40.67 -6.54 19.09
N THR A 579 39.67 -6.20 19.90
CA THR A 579 39.69 -6.36 21.36
C THR A 579 38.86 -7.54 21.87
N LYS A 580 38.00 -8.09 21.00
CA LYS A 580 37.12 -9.23 21.25
C LYS A 580 36.91 -9.99 19.95
N ILE A 581 36.74 -11.30 20.03
CA ILE A 581 36.24 -12.10 18.90
C ILE A 581 34.76 -12.37 19.19
N ASP A 582 33.88 -11.70 18.46
CA ASP A 582 32.44 -11.73 18.69
C ASP A 582 31.83 -13.12 18.39
N ASN A 583 30.61 -13.33 18.86
CA ASN A 583 29.91 -14.61 18.78
C ASN A 583 29.81 -15.17 17.34
N HIS A 584 30.05 -16.47 17.17
CA HIS A 584 30.03 -17.20 15.88
C HIS A 584 30.95 -16.66 14.77
N THR A 585 31.88 -15.73 15.06
CA THR A 585 32.62 -14.97 14.01
C THR A 585 33.24 -15.87 12.92
N PHE A 586 33.82 -17.02 13.31
CA PHE A 586 34.42 -17.99 12.41
C PHE A 586 33.78 -19.39 12.55
N GLU A 587 32.53 -19.48 13.02
CA GLU A 587 31.81 -20.75 13.11
C GLU A 587 31.78 -21.46 11.73
N TYR A 588 31.92 -22.79 11.69
CA TYR A 588 31.96 -23.60 10.47
C TYR A 588 33.06 -23.22 9.45
N CYS A 589 34.14 -22.54 9.87
CA CYS A 589 35.34 -22.33 9.03
C CYS A 589 36.17 -23.61 8.92
N SER A 590 35.60 -24.63 8.28
CA SER A 590 36.10 -26.01 8.32
C SER A 590 37.47 -26.21 7.66
N ALA A 591 37.97 -25.29 6.82
CA ALA A 591 39.31 -25.39 6.22
C ALA A 591 40.42 -24.69 7.04
N LEU A 592 40.07 -23.99 8.11
CA LEU A 592 41.04 -23.23 8.92
C LEU A 592 41.94 -24.19 9.68
N THR A 593 43.25 -24.17 9.42
CA THR A 593 44.20 -25.11 10.06
C THR A 593 44.90 -24.53 11.29
N SER A 594 45.01 -23.21 11.38
CA SER A 594 45.63 -22.55 12.53
C SER A 594 45.09 -21.14 12.71
N ILE A 595 45.02 -20.69 13.96
CA ILE A 595 44.61 -19.33 14.29
C ILE A 595 45.57 -18.67 15.30
N ASN A 596 45.86 -17.39 15.05
CA ASN A 596 46.61 -16.53 15.96
C ASN A 596 45.65 -15.47 16.51
N ILE A 597 45.38 -15.53 17.81
CA ILE A 597 44.55 -14.57 18.53
C ILE A 597 45.50 -13.53 19.14
N PRO A 598 45.43 -12.25 18.74
CA PRO A 598 46.41 -11.25 19.12
C PRO A 598 46.32 -10.86 20.60
N ASN A 599 47.41 -10.27 21.11
CA ASN A 599 47.53 -9.80 22.50
C ASN A 599 46.58 -8.66 22.86
N SER A 600 45.85 -8.10 21.91
CA SER A 600 44.80 -7.10 22.13
C SER A 600 43.46 -7.71 22.53
N VAL A 601 43.22 -8.99 22.21
CA VAL A 601 41.95 -9.66 22.47
C VAL A 601 41.81 -9.97 23.95
N THR A 602 40.67 -9.62 24.52
CA THR A 602 40.33 -9.79 25.94
C THR A 602 39.25 -10.85 26.17
N ALA A 603 38.43 -11.13 25.16
CA ALA A 603 37.37 -12.13 25.21
C ALA A 603 37.25 -12.86 23.86
N ILE A 604 36.98 -14.16 23.93
CA ILE A 604 36.54 -14.99 22.80
C ILE A 604 35.11 -15.40 23.15
N GLU A 605 34.14 -14.89 22.40
CA GLU A 605 32.71 -15.03 22.72
C GLU A 605 32.10 -16.34 22.19
N GLU A 606 30.82 -16.56 22.50
CA GLU A 606 30.05 -17.77 22.19
C GLU A 606 30.26 -18.27 20.76
N ASP A 607 30.57 -19.56 20.58
CA ASP A 607 30.69 -20.23 19.29
C ASP A 607 31.71 -19.62 18.29
N ALA A 608 32.60 -18.74 18.74
CA ALA A 608 33.50 -17.97 17.86
C ALA A 608 34.28 -18.81 16.83
N PHE A 609 34.67 -20.04 17.17
CA PHE A 609 35.34 -21.01 16.30
C PHE A 609 34.65 -22.38 16.31
N ARG A 610 33.38 -22.47 16.71
CA ARG A 610 32.64 -23.74 16.75
C ARG A 610 32.65 -24.41 15.37
N ASP A 611 32.79 -25.73 15.35
CA ASP A 611 32.84 -26.54 14.13
C ASP A 611 33.98 -26.19 13.14
N CYS A 612 35.08 -25.57 13.62
CA CYS A 612 36.33 -25.45 12.86
C CYS A 612 37.09 -26.80 12.83
N THR A 613 36.54 -27.79 12.14
CA THR A 613 36.95 -29.20 12.28
C THR A 613 38.39 -29.51 11.84
N ASN A 614 39.01 -28.71 10.97
CA ASN A 614 40.43 -28.87 10.59
C ASN A 614 41.40 -28.00 11.39
N LEU A 615 40.93 -27.28 12.41
CA LEU A 615 41.79 -26.42 13.23
C LEU A 615 42.76 -27.27 14.03
N GLN A 616 44.06 -27.16 13.75
CA GLN A 616 45.11 -27.97 14.37
C GLN A 616 45.83 -27.22 15.49
N LYS A 617 46.03 -25.90 15.31
CA LYS A 617 46.83 -25.06 16.21
C LYS A 617 46.12 -23.77 16.57
N VAL A 618 46.01 -23.49 17.87
CA VAL A 618 45.47 -22.24 18.41
C VAL A 618 46.55 -21.53 19.22
N ASN A 619 46.83 -20.28 18.91
CA ASN A 619 47.67 -19.41 19.74
C ASN A 619 46.81 -18.30 20.36
N ILE A 620 46.78 -18.22 21.68
CA ILE A 620 45.95 -17.32 22.48
C ILE A 620 46.84 -16.23 23.07
N GLY A 621 46.54 -14.97 22.77
CA GLY A 621 47.28 -13.81 23.26
C GLY A 621 47.17 -13.59 24.78
N ASN A 622 48.09 -12.79 25.32
CA ASN A 622 48.28 -12.64 26.76
C ASN A 622 47.17 -11.87 27.49
N SER A 623 46.34 -11.11 26.77
CA SER A 623 45.26 -10.30 27.35
C SER A 623 43.92 -11.03 27.44
N VAL A 624 43.81 -12.26 26.91
CA VAL A 624 42.55 -13.01 26.92
C VAL A 624 42.20 -13.37 28.36
N LYS A 625 41.01 -12.97 28.81
CA LYS A 625 40.51 -13.17 30.18
C LYS A 625 39.38 -14.19 30.25
N ILE A 626 38.57 -14.25 29.20
CA ILE A 626 37.38 -15.11 29.14
C ILE A 626 37.28 -15.78 27.77
N ILE A 627 36.85 -17.04 27.80
CA ILE A 627 36.50 -17.84 26.63
C ILE A 627 35.10 -18.41 26.92
N GLU A 628 34.10 -17.95 26.18
CA GLU A 628 32.69 -18.22 26.46
C GLU A 628 32.19 -19.51 25.80
N MET A 629 30.95 -19.88 26.12
CA MET A 629 30.26 -21.11 25.73
C MET A 629 30.60 -21.58 24.31
N SER A 630 31.01 -22.84 24.20
CA SER A 630 31.28 -23.53 22.93
C SER A 630 32.25 -22.84 21.95
N ALA A 631 33.07 -21.87 22.39
CA ALA A 631 33.96 -21.11 21.51
C ALA A 631 34.90 -21.96 20.63
N PHE A 632 35.33 -23.14 21.07
CA PHE A 632 36.10 -24.12 20.28
C PHE A 632 35.42 -25.49 20.22
N ASN A 633 34.10 -25.54 20.39
CA ASN A 633 33.32 -26.78 20.35
C ASN A 633 33.47 -27.48 18.99
N ASN A 634 33.59 -28.80 19.01
CA ASN A 634 33.77 -29.67 17.85
C ASN A 634 35.00 -29.34 16.96
N CYS A 635 36.01 -28.65 17.51
CA CYS A 635 37.32 -28.45 16.88
C CYS A 635 38.20 -29.73 16.98
N THR A 636 37.73 -30.82 16.39
CA THR A 636 38.26 -32.18 16.62
C THR A 636 39.72 -32.41 16.21
N SER A 637 40.28 -31.56 15.34
CA SER A 637 41.67 -31.67 14.87
C SER A 637 42.70 -30.94 15.74
N ILE A 638 42.30 -30.25 16.82
CA ILE A 638 43.24 -29.48 17.63
C ILE A 638 44.25 -30.43 18.30
N THR A 639 45.52 -30.23 17.97
CA THR A 639 46.66 -30.97 18.54
C THR A 639 47.56 -30.10 19.39
N GLN A 640 47.48 -28.77 19.26
CA GLN A 640 48.24 -27.83 20.08
C GLN A 640 47.45 -26.55 20.39
N ILE A 641 47.44 -26.17 21.67
CA ILE A 641 47.01 -24.86 22.14
C ILE A 641 48.20 -24.20 22.85
N SER A 642 48.56 -22.99 22.44
CA SER A 642 49.55 -22.16 23.14
C SER A 642 48.83 -20.95 23.72
N SER A 643 48.89 -20.74 25.03
CA SER A 643 48.34 -19.54 25.67
C SER A 643 49.45 -18.69 26.26
N GLU A 644 49.45 -17.39 25.97
CA GLU A 644 50.36 -16.41 26.55
C GLU A 644 49.80 -15.76 27.83
N ALA A 645 48.55 -16.03 28.18
CA ALA A 645 47.90 -15.39 29.32
C ALA A 645 48.52 -15.89 30.64
N VAL A 646 49.00 -14.94 31.46
CA VAL A 646 49.66 -15.24 32.74
C VAL A 646 48.65 -15.77 33.77
N VAL A 647 47.41 -15.30 33.70
CA VAL A 647 46.28 -15.87 34.44
C VAL A 647 45.51 -16.75 33.45
N PRO A 648 45.22 -18.03 33.78
CA PRO A 648 44.39 -18.86 32.92
C PRO A 648 43.05 -18.17 32.61
N PRO A 649 42.66 -18.03 31.33
CA PRO A 649 41.36 -17.47 30.98
C PRO A 649 40.23 -18.29 31.61
N THR A 650 39.21 -17.60 32.15
CA THR A 650 37.99 -18.27 32.61
C THR A 650 37.26 -18.87 31.41
N CYS A 651 36.89 -20.14 31.50
CA CYS A 651 36.24 -20.88 30.41
C CYS A 651 34.89 -21.43 30.87
N ASP A 652 33.87 -21.33 30.03
CA ASP A 652 32.62 -22.08 30.21
C ASP A 652 32.84 -23.60 30.02
N SER A 653 31.88 -24.42 30.45
CA SER A 653 32.10 -25.86 30.64
C SER A 653 32.35 -26.66 29.35
N ASP A 654 31.89 -26.16 28.21
CA ASP A 654 31.84 -26.83 26.91
C ASP A 654 32.79 -26.23 25.86
N VAL A 655 33.61 -25.25 26.26
CA VAL A 655 34.54 -24.50 25.38
C VAL A 655 35.39 -25.41 24.50
N PHE A 656 35.87 -26.53 25.05
CA PHE A 656 36.80 -27.46 24.40
C PHE A 656 36.17 -28.83 24.11
N ASP A 657 34.84 -28.93 24.09
CA ASP A 657 34.16 -30.19 23.81
C ASP A 657 34.48 -30.67 22.38
N GLY A 658 34.72 -31.98 22.25
CA GLY A 658 35.19 -32.60 21.00
C GLY A 658 36.73 -32.55 20.80
N ILE A 659 37.47 -31.77 21.58
CA ILE A 659 38.94 -31.77 21.54
C ILE A 659 39.49 -32.96 22.35
N ASN A 660 40.47 -33.69 21.80
CA ASN A 660 41.16 -34.74 22.54
C ASN A 660 42.18 -34.16 23.54
N LYS A 661 41.71 -33.73 24.72
CA LYS A 661 42.53 -33.11 25.78
C LYS A 661 43.70 -34.00 26.27
N SER A 662 43.64 -35.32 26.07
CA SER A 662 44.73 -36.25 26.42
C SER A 662 45.90 -36.25 25.42
N LYS A 663 45.64 -35.82 24.17
CA LYS A 663 46.63 -35.77 23.09
C LYS A 663 46.98 -34.34 22.67
N CYS A 664 46.15 -33.36 23.01
CA CYS A 664 46.41 -31.96 22.73
C CYS A 664 47.51 -31.43 23.65
N LYS A 665 48.57 -30.89 23.05
CA LYS A 665 49.67 -30.23 23.75
C LYS A 665 49.25 -28.82 24.19
N LEU A 666 49.32 -28.54 25.48
CA LEU A 666 49.05 -27.21 26.05
C LEU A 666 50.37 -26.54 26.47
N ILE A 667 50.70 -25.41 25.84
CA ILE A 667 51.91 -24.63 26.14
C ILE A 667 51.50 -23.33 26.84
N VAL A 668 52.02 -23.09 28.04
CA VAL A 668 51.67 -21.93 28.89
C VAL A 668 52.93 -21.24 29.45
N PRO A 669 52.84 -20.00 29.99
CA PRO A 669 53.99 -19.36 30.63
C PRO A 669 54.50 -20.20 31.80
N LYS A 670 55.83 -20.41 31.91
CA LYS A 670 56.41 -21.26 32.95
C LYS A 670 55.99 -20.88 34.37
N ASN A 671 55.84 -19.59 34.65
CA ASN A 671 55.39 -19.07 35.95
C ASN A 671 53.89 -19.26 36.21
N SER A 672 53.11 -19.59 35.18
CA SER A 672 51.66 -19.81 35.26
C SER A 672 51.29 -21.28 35.20
N LEU A 673 52.26 -22.18 35.01
CA LEU A 673 52.03 -23.62 34.83
C LEU A 673 51.15 -24.22 35.94
N ASP A 674 51.43 -23.90 37.20
CA ASP A 674 50.66 -24.43 38.33
C ASP A 674 49.25 -23.84 38.42
N ALA A 675 49.05 -22.61 37.93
CA ALA A 675 47.73 -22.00 37.84
C ALA A 675 46.86 -22.69 36.77
N TYR A 676 47.42 -22.97 35.58
CA TYR A 676 46.70 -23.70 34.53
C TYR A 676 46.35 -25.13 34.93
N LYS A 677 47.20 -25.81 35.71
CA LYS A 677 46.90 -27.16 36.24
C LYS A 677 45.73 -27.19 37.24
N GLN A 678 45.36 -26.06 37.82
CA GLN A 678 44.29 -25.94 38.80
C GLN A 678 43.02 -25.31 38.22
N ALA A 679 43.13 -24.55 37.12
CA ALA A 679 42.02 -23.86 36.51
C ALA A 679 41.05 -24.82 35.81
N ASP A 680 39.75 -24.53 35.92
CA ASP A 680 38.70 -25.29 35.25
C ASP A 680 38.90 -25.27 33.72
N GLN A 681 38.50 -26.36 33.06
CA GLN A 681 38.79 -26.70 31.65
C GLN A 681 40.26 -26.92 31.29
N TRP A 682 41.17 -26.11 31.83
CA TRP A 682 42.61 -26.22 31.58
C TRP A 682 43.25 -27.43 32.28
N LYS A 683 42.79 -27.78 33.48
CA LYS A 683 43.26 -28.93 34.27
C LYS A 683 43.12 -30.29 33.58
N ASP A 684 42.24 -30.37 32.58
CA ASP A 684 41.95 -31.60 31.84
C ASP A 684 42.98 -31.91 30.73
N PHE A 685 43.87 -30.95 30.39
CA PHE A 685 44.93 -31.15 29.41
C PHE A 685 46.13 -31.89 30.03
N LEU A 686 46.31 -33.17 29.65
CA LEU A 686 47.33 -34.03 30.25
C LEU A 686 48.76 -33.72 29.79
N LEU A 687 48.91 -33.12 28.61
CA LEU A 687 50.18 -32.76 28.00
C LEU A 687 50.45 -31.26 28.14
N ILE A 688 50.59 -30.79 29.38
CA ILE A 688 50.87 -29.39 29.69
C ILE A 688 52.36 -29.13 29.96
N GLU A 689 52.95 -28.15 29.28
CA GLU A 689 54.32 -27.70 29.52
C GLU A 689 54.41 -26.19 29.76
N GLY A 690 55.26 -25.82 30.71
CA GLY A 690 55.61 -24.43 30.96
C GLY A 690 56.80 -24.03 30.08
N SER A 691 56.60 -23.12 29.14
CA SER A 691 57.70 -22.63 28.33
C SER A 691 58.42 -21.46 29.00
N THR A 692 59.76 -21.52 29.05
CA THR A 692 60.61 -20.34 29.36
C THR A 692 60.55 -19.28 28.27
N THR A 693 60.04 -19.65 27.09
CA THR A 693 59.52 -18.68 26.14
C THR A 693 58.11 -18.28 26.54
N GLY A 694 58.00 -17.40 27.54
CA GLY A 694 57.22 -16.20 27.22
C GLY A 694 57.93 -15.60 26.01
N ILE A 695 57.23 -15.43 24.90
CA ILE A 695 57.78 -14.92 23.63
C ILE A 695 58.79 -13.80 23.90
N THR A 696 60.07 -14.09 23.66
CA THR A 696 61.09 -13.04 23.62
C THR A 696 61.19 -12.56 22.18
N ASN A 697 61.33 -11.24 22.04
CA ASN A 697 61.75 -10.51 20.85
C ASN A 697 60.63 -10.12 19.88
N THR A 698 60.09 -8.92 20.05
CA THR A 698 59.94 -8.03 18.90
C THR A 698 61.31 -7.88 18.26
N VAL A 699 61.53 -8.52 17.10
CA VAL A 699 62.44 -7.93 16.12
C VAL A 699 61.82 -6.59 15.75
N TYR A 700 62.50 -5.50 16.08
CA TYR A 700 62.07 -4.15 15.69
C TYR A 700 62.30 -4.00 14.19
N ASN A 701 61.26 -4.24 13.39
CA ASN A 701 61.22 -3.84 11.98
C ASN A 701 60.34 -2.60 11.87
N ASN A 702 60.88 -1.43 12.23
CA ASN A 702 60.28 -0.17 11.82
C ASN A 702 61.37 0.76 11.30
N SER A 703 61.19 1.29 10.10
CA SER A 703 62.16 2.09 9.32
C SER A 703 62.27 3.54 9.80
N GLY A 704 62.12 3.79 11.11
CA GLY A 704 62.11 5.13 11.71
C GLY A 704 63.06 5.26 12.90
N LEU A 705 63.81 6.38 12.91
CA LEU A 705 64.75 6.76 13.97
C LEU A 705 64.05 6.93 15.32
N ALA A 706 64.64 6.40 16.40
CA ALA A 706 64.02 6.38 17.73
C ALA A 706 64.93 6.86 18.85
N ASP A 707 64.36 7.50 19.87
CA ASP A 707 65.09 7.81 21.10
C ASP A 707 65.16 6.58 22.02
N VAL A 708 66.32 6.33 22.62
CA VAL A 708 66.61 5.19 23.49
C VAL A 708 66.91 5.66 24.90
N TYR A 709 66.25 5.05 25.89
CA TYR A 709 66.44 5.34 27.31
C TYR A 709 66.82 4.07 28.07
N THR A 710 67.56 4.17 29.17
CA THR A 710 67.73 3.10 30.15
C THR A 710 66.49 2.98 31.03
N ILE A 711 66.37 1.87 31.77
CA ILE A 711 65.18 1.59 32.60
C ILE A 711 64.97 2.59 33.74
N ASP A 712 66.01 3.33 34.13
CA ASP A 712 65.96 4.42 35.11
C ASP A 712 65.53 5.77 34.48
N GLY A 713 65.19 5.80 33.20
CA GLY A 713 64.75 6.99 32.48
C GLY A 713 65.89 7.85 31.92
N THR A 714 67.15 7.43 32.04
CA THR A 714 68.28 8.17 31.47
C THR A 714 68.34 7.98 29.95
N LYS A 715 68.37 9.09 29.19
CA LYS A 715 68.46 9.03 27.72
C LYS A 715 69.85 8.58 27.30
N ARG A 716 69.93 7.50 26.52
CA ARG A 716 71.18 6.85 26.09
C ARG A 716 71.54 7.15 24.64
N LEU A 717 70.57 7.16 23.74
CA LEU A 717 70.74 7.55 22.33
C LEU A 717 69.56 8.40 21.88
N SER A 718 69.78 9.29 20.90
CA SER A 718 68.70 10.07 20.29
C SER A 718 68.66 9.84 18.79
N LYS A 719 67.45 9.65 18.24
CA LYS A 719 67.22 9.34 16.82
C LYS A 719 68.12 8.22 16.28
N ALA A 720 68.24 7.12 17.03
CA ALA A 720 69.05 5.98 16.66
C ALA A 720 68.39 5.14 15.55
N SER A 721 69.20 4.70 14.60
CA SER A 721 68.84 3.71 13.58
C SER A 721 68.75 2.30 14.18
N THR A 722 68.11 1.38 13.45
CA THR A 722 67.96 -0.02 13.90
C THR A 722 69.31 -0.68 14.20
N ASP A 723 70.35 -0.38 13.41
CA ASP A 723 71.69 -0.95 13.60
C ASP A 723 72.37 -0.40 14.86
N GLU A 724 72.20 0.90 15.15
CA GLU A 724 72.71 1.53 16.37
C GLU A 724 72.00 1.02 17.64
N ILE A 725 70.70 0.73 17.55
CA ILE A 725 69.93 0.11 18.64
C ILE A 725 70.41 -1.33 18.88
N ASN A 726 70.67 -2.09 17.81
CA ASN A 726 71.15 -3.46 17.89
C ASN A 726 72.61 -3.57 18.38
N ALA A 727 73.41 -2.52 18.22
CA ALA A 727 74.80 -2.44 18.70
C ALA A 727 74.94 -2.04 20.18
N LEU A 728 73.84 -1.78 20.88
CA LEU A 728 73.88 -1.42 22.30
C LEU A 728 74.45 -2.57 23.17
N PRO A 729 75.17 -2.26 24.26
CA PRO A 729 75.59 -3.27 25.22
C PRO A 729 74.41 -4.05 25.80
N LYS A 730 74.66 -5.31 26.16
CA LYS A 730 73.67 -6.22 26.75
C LYS A 730 72.94 -5.55 27.91
N GLY A 731 71.61 -5.51 27.85
CA GLY A 731 70.82 -4.78 28.82
C GLY A 731 69.39 -4.51 28.37
N VAL A 732 68.65 -3.79 29.23
CA VAL A 732 67.24 -3.45 29.02
C VAL A 732 67.12 -1.96 28.73
N TYR A 733 66.42 -1.62 27.65
CA TYR A 733 66.22 -0.25 27.19
C TYR A 733 64.74 0.04 26.90
N ILE A 734 64.37 1.32 26.88
CA ILE A 734 63.08 1.81 26.43
C ILE A 734 63.31 2.54 25.10
N VAL A 735 62.66 2.08 24.04
CA VAL A 735 62.73 2.69 22.70
C VAL A 735 61.31 3.00 22.24
N ASN A 736 61.01 4.27 21.96
CA ASN A 736 59.66 4.75 21.65
C ASN A 736 58.58 4.24 22.64
N GLY A 737 58.90 4.27 23.93
CA GLY A 737 57.99 3.84 25.01
C GLY A 737 57.84 2.32 25.17
N LYS A 738 58.57 1.50 24.39
CA LYS A 738 58.55 0.04 24.50
C LYS A 738 59.85 -0.50 25.10
N LYS A 739 59.72 -1.47 26.01
CA LYS A 739 60.85 -2.19 26.61
C LYS A 739 61.47 -3.14 25.58
N ILE A 740 62.76 -2.98 25.32
CA ILE A 740 63.57 -3.86 24.47
C ILE A 740 64.72 -4.46 25.28
N ILE A 741 65.16 -5.66 24.91
CA ILE A 741 66.27 -6.37 25.55
C ILE A 741 67.32 -6.65 24.48
N ILE A 742 68.52 -6.11 24.66
CA ILE A 742 69.67 -6.37 23.79
C ILE A 742 70.47 -7.50 24.42
N LYS A 743 70.67 -8.60 23.66
CA LYS A 743 71.15 -9.90 24.16
C LYS A 743 72.66 -10.08 24.14
#